data_AF-A0A6A4G1V0-F1
#
_entry.id   AF-A0A6A4G1V0-F1
#
_cell.length_a   1.000
_cell.length_b   1.000
_cell.length_c   1.000
_cell.angle_alpha   90.00
_cell.angle_beta   90.00
_cell.angle_gamma   90.00
#
_symmetry.space_group_name_H-M   'P 1'
#
loop_
_entity.id
_entity.type
_entity.pdbx_description
1 polymer ?
#
loop_
_entity_poly.entity_id
_entity_poly.type
_entity_poly.pdbx_seq_one_letter_code
_entity_poly.pdbx_strand_id
1 'polypeptide(L)'
;MAVVALQMQQTAATSLFFDPYTSADTIGTISGKFPARGAEVPDKDCAITVQVDPTLPDIATISTVPVEFPDLLANTTAPTEPVSTKVGTVVLSKPIPAVQEGYLGKATPASKAGNTDTTAPATKTGTITPPAKTGIVTPAPKTGSVQGEADVKDPKDCATGWEESKPTRKLRDSAVSGRALEEKLETKRRLEANANKDIAKLETYFGTKMEVALKNLPTEGVHTPSPWPGPYWPTYQDGINVQWSQGEPSPAEKYATAFGLDTTDFMNKVSKDTGIDSMSKRPKCSSDNDCASLKDGSACGIRAGASSGYCIPSWYGICHAWTPAAMLEAEPNCPVTHNGVTFQPMDLKALISDIYDGANVPTVFTGTRFNGGADTPDEYGRHSSAAYRDLNPAYFHIAAANILGKLNATFIADVTAGSEVWNQPVRGFKVYEQTAMSPEEAAQTFYGLEAYPWNAAAKSIVYVKSRLSWIFETYTDGGLVSSGKVDSYTTGAYYYYLLEMDADGNIIGGEWVYDSDDDHPDFIWFPKAKPAADTVTSVGLSYADVSMLLEKSVACEGSSSGSTAAGSAQSSTLASNAASNTGSTGSTAASSTGNNNAATEAPATEAPATETPVSTESTIAAPATTTATPSTNQWTHNTQGSGTGNGNGRGWLSFLHWW
;
A
#
# COMPACT_ATOMS: atom_id res chain seq x y z
N MET A 1 19.52 6.59 32.73
CA MET A 1 18.30 7.11 33.39
C MET A 1 17.14 6.33 32.83
N ALA A 2 16.48 5.47 33.61
CA ALA A 2 15.25 4.81 33.18
C ALA A 2 14.08 5.62 33.73
N VAL A 3 13.32 6.28 32.86
CA VAL A 3 12.03 6.86 33.25
C VAL A 3 11.01 5.75 33.13
N VAL A 4 10.62 5.16 34.27
CA VAL A 4 9.46 4.28 34.33
C VAL A 4 8.23 5.18 34.15
N ALA A 5 7.64 5.16 32.96
CA ALA A 5 6.35 5.80 32.73
C ALA A 5 5.30 5.09 33.59
N LEU A 6 4.70 5.82 34.54
CA LEU A 6 3.59 5.30 35.31
C LEU A 6 2.39 5.19 34.37
N GLN A 7 1.82 3.99 34.22
CA GLN A 7 0.56 3.82 33.48
C GLN A 7 -0.57 4.49 34.25
N MET A 8 -0.87 5.74 33.89
CA MET A 8 -2.22 6.26 34.01
C MET A 8 -2.96 5.94 32.71
N GLN A 9 -4.16 5.37 32.82
CA GLN A 9 -5.06 5.22 31.69
C GLN A 9 -5.61 6.60 31.32
N GLN A 10 -4.83 7.36 30.54
CA GLN A 10 -5.35 8.49 29.78
C GLN A 10 -5.50 8.05 28.34
N THR A 11 -6.74 7.83 27.93
CA THR A 11 -7.17 7.50 26.57
C THR A 11 -6.92 8.70 25.65
N ALA A 12 -5.66 8.88 25.25
CA ALA A 12 -5.26 9.93 24.34
C ALA A 12 -5.92 9.71 22.97
N ALA A 13 -6.96 10.52 22.71
CA ALA A 13 -7.48 10.81 21.39
C ALA A 13 -6.37 11.25 20.43
N THR A 14 -6.58 11.03 19.14
CA THR A 14 -5.55 11.21 18.11
C THR A 14 -5.97 12.32 17.16
N SER A 15 -5.81 13.57 17.62
CA SER A 15 -5.81 14.71 16.71
C SER A 15 -4.61 14.61 15.76
N LEU A 16 -4.83 15.01 14.50
CA LEU A 16 -3.89 15.00 13.37
C LEU A 16 -2.50 15.61 13.68
N PHE A 17 -2.35 16.36 14.78
CA PHE A 17 -1.09 17.03 15.14
C PHE A 17 -0.30 16.31 16.25
N PHE A 18 -0.90 15.28 16.86
CA PHE A 18 -0.36 14.51 17.98
C PHE A 18 -0.23 13.01 17.70
N ASP A 19 -0.54 12.58 16.47
CA ASP A 19 -0.35 11.21 15.99
C ASP A 19 1.03 10.63 16.36
N PRO A 20 1.11 9.31 16.60
CA PRO A 20 2.39 8.62 16.70
C PRO A 20 3.14 8.69 15.38
N TYR A 21 4.45 8.47 15.43
CA TYR A 21 5.26 8.40 14.23
C TYR A 21 6.47 7.51 14.48
N THR A 22 6.93 6.79 13.45
CA THR A 22 8.17 6.00 13.54
C THR A 22 9.35 6.96 13.71
N SER A 23 10.09 6.79 14.80
CA SER A 23 11.30 7.55 15.14
C SER A 23 12.58 6.73 14.98
N ALA A 24 12.48 5.46 14.58
CA ALA A 24 13.59 4.66 14.10
C ALA A 24 14.13 5.16 12.74
N ASP A 25 15.45 5.22 12.60
CA ASP A 25 16.16 5.62 11.38
C ASP A 25 16.25 4.44 10.38
N THR A 26 15.08 3.95 9.98
CA THR A 26 14.87 2.73 9.20
C THR A 26 13.85 2.92 8.07
N ILE A 27 13.07 4.00 8.12
CA ILE A 27 11.96 4.31 7.20
C ILE A 27 12.38 4.99 5.88
N GLY A 28 13.66 5.36 5.75
CA GLY A 28 14.16 6.17 4.62
C GLY A 28 14.53 5.39 3.36
N THR A 29 14.71 4.07 3.46
CA THR A 29 15.06 3.15 2.37
C THR A 29 14.51 1.75 2.62
N ILE A 30 14.10 1.04 1.56
CA ILE A 30 13.85 -0.41 1.61
C ILE A 30 15.11 -1.12 2.11
N SER A 31 14.95 -2.05 3.05
CA SER A 31 16.03 -2.83 3.66
C SER A 31 15.48 -3.97 4.52
N GLY A 32 16.37 -4.82 5.06
CA GLY A 32 16.05 -5.80 6.10
C GLY A 32 15.61 -5.22 7.46
N LYS A 33 15.50 -3.90 7.60
CA LYS A 33 15.00 -3.19 8.80
C LYS A 33 13.78 -2.30 8.52
N PHE A 34 13.38 -2.16 7.25
CA PHE A 34 12.31 -1.25 6.86
C PHE A 34 11.00 -1.72 7.50
N PRO A 35 10.25 -0.88 8.25
CA PRO A 35 9.05 -1.35 8.96
C PRO A 35 8.04 -2.04 8.06
N ALA A 36 7.85 -1.55 6.84
CA ALA A 36 6.96 -2.17 5.85
C ALA A 36 7.46 -3.51 5.28
N ARG A 37 8.57 -4.11 5.75
CA ARG A 37 9.03 -5.41 5.22
C ARG A 37 8.01 -6.51 5.52
N GLY A 38 7.68 -7.33 4.51
CA GLY A 38 6.81 -8.51 4.57
C GLY A 38 7.42 -9.69 5.34
N ALA A 39 7.89 -9.44 6.56
CA ALA A 39 8.41 -10.40 7.53
C ALA A 39 8.38 -9.77 8.95
N GLU A 40 8.76 -10.52 9.99
CA GLU A 40 9.11 -9.95 11.31
C GLU A 40 10.24 -8.90 11.18
N VAL A 41 10.03 -7.73 11.77
CA VAL A 41 11.05 -6.66 11.93
C VAL A 41 11.21 -6.35 13.42
N PRO A 42 12.43 -6.30 13.99
CA PRO A 42 12.62 -6.10 15.43
C PRO A 42 12.08 -4.75 15.93
N ASP A 43 11.47 -4.70 17.11
CA ASP A 43 10.81 -3.50 17.66
C ASP A 43 11.71 -2.24 17.68
N LYS A 44 13.01 -2.41 17.89
CA LYS A 44 14.01 -1.33 17.84
C LYS A 44 14.14 -0.65 16.47
N ASP A 45 13.78 -1.37 15.41
CA ASP A 45 13.81 -0.93 14.02
C ASP A 45 12.42 -0.41 13.57
N CYS A 46 11.35 -0.74 14.30
CA CYS A 46 9.99 -0.19 14.16
C CYS A 46 9.67 0.95 15.16
N ALA A 47 10.62 1.35 16.02
CA ALA A 47 10.36 2.17 17.20
C ALA A 47 9.60 3.48 16.90
N ILE A 48 8.56 3.75 17.69
CA ILE A 48 7.68 4.92 17.54
C ILE A 48 7.87 5.96 18.63
N THR A 49 7.32 7.16 18.42
CA THR A 49 7.17 8.18 19.46
C THR A 49 5.73 8.68 19.50
N VAL A 50 5.04 8.33 20.58
CA VAL A 50 3.68 8.80 20.88
C VAL A 50 3.74 10.22 21.47
N GLN A 51 2.81 11.08 21.07
CA GLN A 51 2.61 12.39 21.66
C GLN A 51 1.23 12.41 22.34
N VAL A 52 1.05 13.25 23.36
CA VAL A 52 -0.23 13.41 24.06
C VAL A 52 -0.76 14.81 23.73
N ASP A 53 -1.99 14.92 23.20
CA ASP A 53 -2.66 16.22 23.12
C ASP A 53 -3.06 16.65 24.55
N PRO A 54 -2.53 17.79 25.06
CA PRO A 54 -2.78 18.24 26.42
C PRO A 54 -4.16 18.90 26.62
N THR A 55 -5.02 18.93 25.60
CA THR A 55 -6.34 19.58 25.63
C THR A 55 -7.53 18.64 25.52
N LEU A 56 -7.27 17.33 25.62
CA LEU A 56 -8.32 16.31 25.67
C LEU A 56 -9.02 16.29 27.04
N PRO A 57 -10.34 16.10 27.08
CA PRO A 57 -11.06 15.86 28.31
C PRO A 57 -10.70 14.50 28.91
N ASP A 58 -10.86 14.36 30.22
CA ASP A 58 -10.95 13.05 30.86
C ASP A 58 -12.32 12.46 30.49
N ILE A 59 -12.34 11.42 29.65
CA ILE A 59 -13.57 10.83 29.11
C ILE A 59 -14.49 10.32 30.24
N ALA A 60 -13.92 9.85 31.34
CA ALA A 60 -14.67 9.41 32.53
C ALA A 60 -15.39 10.55 33.28
N THR A 61 -15.22 11.80 32.85
CA THR A 61 -15.94 12.98 33.38
C THR A 61 -17.09 13.46 32.48
N ILE A 62 -17.29 12.86 31.31
CA ILE A 62 -18.37 13.20 30.37
C ILE A 62 -19.61 12.36 30.69
N SER A 63 -20.78 12.99 30.75
CA SER A 63 -22.05 12.28 30.99
C SER A 63 -22.40 11.36 29.81
N THR A 64 -22.86 10.15 30.11
CA THR A 64 -23.57 9.32 29.12
C THR A 64 -25.01 9.81 28.93
N VAL A 65 -25.54 9.65 27.72
CA VAL A 65 -26.89 10.05 27.30
C VAL A 65 -27.64 8.87 26.67
N PRO A 66 -28.98 8.89 26.63
CA PRO A 66 -29.75 7.86 25.92
C PRO A 66 -29.40 7.80 24.43
N VAL A 67 -28.93 6.64 23.99
CA VAL A 67 -28.63 6.34 22.58
C VAL A 67 -29.95 6.11 21.83
N GLU A 68 -30.26 6.97 20.86
CA GLU A 68 -31.49 6.86 20.05
C GLU A 68 -31.38 5.79 18.96
N PHE A 69 -30.18 5.59 18.42
CA PHE A 69 -29.88 4.62 17.35
C PHE A 69 -28.73 3.68 17.75
N PRO A 70 -28.98 2.61 18.52
CA PRO A 70 -27.92 1.71 19.00
C PRO A 70 -27.12 0.99 17.90
N ASP A 71 -27.67 0.92 16.68
CA ASP A 71 -27.01 0.40 15.49
C ASP A 71 -26.20 1.45 14.70
N LEU A 72 -25.95 2.62 15.30
CA LEU A 72 -24.99 3.61 14.83
C LEU A 72 -23.80 3.82 15.78
N LEU A 73 -23.72 3.08 16.89
CA LEU A 73 -22.59 3.14 17.83
C LEU A 73 -21.29 2.65 17.17
N ALA A 74 -20.18 3.32 17.48
CA ALA A 74 -18.87 3.07 16.87
C ALA A 74 -18.36 1.64 17.09
N ASN A 75 -18.74 0.98 18.18
CA ASN A 75 -18.37 -0.39 18.52
C ASN A 75 -19.30 -1.47 17.91
N THR A 76 -19.96 -1.18 16.78
CA THR A 76 -20.92 -2.09 16.10
C THR A 76 -20.59 -2.27 14.61
N THR A 77 -21.16 -3.27 13.93
CA THR A 77 -20.90 -3.48 12.50
C THR A 77 -21.54 -2.39 11.65
N ALA A 78 -20.87 -1.93 10.60
CA ALA A 78 -21.26 -0.74 9.85
C ALA A 78 -22.67 -0.84 9.21
N PRO A 79 -23.47 0.24 9.22
CA PRO A 79 -24.82 0.22 8.69
C PRO A 79 -24.86 0.00 7.17
N THR A 80 -25.85 -0.78 6.74
CA THR A 80 -26.09 -1.08 5.32
C THR A 80 -26.70 0.10 4.58
N GLU A 81 -27.60 0.82 5.23
CA GLU A 81 -28.18 2.07 4.74
C GLU A 81 -27.28 3.27 5.09
N PRO A 82 -27.33 4.39 4.35
CA PRO A 82 -26.58 5.59 4.66
C PRO A 82 -26.90 6.13 6.06
N VAL A 83 -25.89 6.58 6.82
CA VAL A 83 -26.06 7.18 8.16
C VAL A 83 -27.00 8.40 8.12
N SER A 84 -26.94 9.14 7.01
CA SER A 84 -27.84 10.26 6.66
C SER A 84 -29.32 9.91 6.52
N THR A 85 -29.71 8.63 6.63
CA THR A 85 -31.13 8.23 6.72
C THR A 85 -31.72 8.42 8.12
N LYS A 86 -30.87 8.60 9.16
CA LYS A 86 -31.28 8.74 10.56
C LYS A 86 -30.84 10.06 11.20
N VAL A 87 -29.61 10.50 10.95
CA VAL A 87 -28.94 11.61 11.66
C VAL A 87 -28.12 12.48 10.71
N GLY A 88 -27.83 13.71 11.12
CA GLY A 88 -27.01 14.66 10.37
C GLY A 88 -27.63 15.19 9.08
N THR A 89 -26.78 15.79 8.24
CA THR A 89 -27.15 16.40 6.96
C THR A 89 -26.31 15.81 5.83
N VAL A 90 -26.96 15.34 4.76
CA VAL A 90 -26.29 14.85 3.54
C VAL A 90 -25.42 15.96 2.95
N VAL A 91 -24.11 15.73 2.89
CA VAL A 91 -23.16 16.49 2.05
C VAL A 91 -22.94 15.75 0.72
N LEU A 92 -22.83 14.42 0.78
CA LEU A 92 -22.66 13.56 -0.39
C LEU A 92 -23.28 12.19 -0.12
N SER A 93 -23.99 11.64 -1.09
CA SER A 93 -24.42 10.23 -1.10
C SER A 93 -24.37 9.71 -2.54
N LYS A 94 -23.53 8.71 -2.80
CA LYS A 94 -23.39 8.01 -4.08
C LYS A 94 -23.88 6.56 -3.92
N PRO A 95 -24.62 5.99 -4.89
CA PRO A 95 -25.03 4.59 -4.84
C PRO A 95 -23.83 3.64 -4.67
N ILE A 96 -23.94 2.73 -3.71
CA ILE A 96 -22.96 1.67 -3.45
C ILE A 96 -23.25 0.51 -4.43
N PRO A 97 -22.25 -0.04 -5.15
CA PRO A 97 -22.45 -1.21 -6.00
C PRO A 97 -22.93 -2.43 -5.20
N ALA A 98 -23.97 -3.12 -5.69
CA ALA A 98 -24.56 -4.30 -5.05
C ALA A 98 -23.70 -5.57 -5.13
N VAL A 99 -22.50 -5.48 -5.71
CA VAL A 99 -21.48 -6.53 -5.81
C VAL A 99 -20.12 -5.85 -5.56
N GLN A 100 -19.19 -6.50 -4.85
CA GLN A 100 -17.84 -5.94 -4.64
C GLN A 100 -17.00 -5.91 -5.93
N GLU A 101 -17.35 -6.75 -6.93
CA GLU A 101 -16.78 -6.77 -8.28
C GLU A 101 -17.21 -5.55 -9.12
N GLY A 102 -16.28 -5.02 -9.90
CA GLY A 102 -16.53 -3.91 -10.83
C GLY A 102 -15.71 -2.67 -10.46
N TYR A 103 -14.54 -2.55 -11.07
CA TYR A 103 -13.64 -1.43 -10.81
C TYR A 103 -14.21 -0.07 -11.27
N LEU A 104 -13.73 1.02 -10.65
CA LEU A 104 -14.22 2.39 -10.83
C LEU A 104 -13.88 3.03 -12.20
N GLY A 105 -13.22 2.30 -13.11
CA GLY A 105 -12.71 2.80 -14.38
C GLY A 105 -13.64 2.59 -15.58
N LYS A 106 -14.75 3.34 -15.69
CA LYS A 106 -15.54 3.42 -16.96
C LYS A 106 -15.87 4.85 -17.37
N ALA A 107 -14.96 5.46 -18.14
CA ALA A 107 -15.15 6.77 -18.78
C ALA A 107 -14.45 6.84 -20.16
N THR A 108 -15.01 6.17 -21.17
CA THR A 108 -14.65 6.33 -22.59
C THR A 108 -15.88 6.13 -23.51
N PRO A 109 -15.88 6.64 -24.77
CA PRO A 109 -17.13 6.95 -25.48
C PRO A 109 -17.86 5.78 -26.16
N ALA A 110 -19.11 6.02 -26.55
CA ALA A 110 -20.06 5.01 -27.03
C ALA A 110 -19.90 4.59 -28.50
N SER A 111 -20.29 3.34 -28.79
CA SER A 111 -20.74 2.89 -30.12
C SER A 111 -21.92 1.89 -29.98
N LYS A 112 -22.51 1.40 -31.07
CA LYS A 112 -23.85 0.75 -31.10
C LYS A 112 -23.83 -0.74 -31.45
N ALA A 113 -24.85 -1.43 -30.91
CA ALA A 113 -25.42 -2.73 -31.32
C ALA A 113 -24.60 -4.01 -31.03
N GLY A 114 -25.24 -5.15 -30.69
CA GLY A 114 -26.64 -5.31 -30.28
C GLY A 114 -27.21 -6.74 -30.21
N ASN A 115 -28.37 -6.84 -29.54
CA ASN A 115 -29.44 -7.86 -29.65
C ASN A 115 -29.28 -9.28 -29.06
N THR A 116 -30.21 -9.64 -28.15
CA THR A 116 -30.78 -11.01 -27.84
C THR A 116 -29.84 -12.15 -27.42
N ASP A 117 -30.20 -13.13 -26.58
CA ASP A 117 -31.35 -13.44 -25.70
C ASP A 117 -30.78 -14.42 -24.60
N THR A 118 -31.37 -14.80 -23.47
CA THR A 118 -32.74 -15.32 -23.19
C THR A 118 -33.14 -15.20 -21.71
N THR A 119 -34.39 -14.82 -21.46
CA THR A 119 -35.31 -15.28 -20.37
C THR A 119 -34.80 -15.68 -18.96
N ALA A 120 -35.31 -14.98 -17.94
CA ALA A 120 -35.65 -15.57 -16.63
C ALA A 120 -37.18 -15.76 -16.52
N PRO A 121 -37.70 -16.72 -15.73
CA PRO A 121 -39.14 -16.98 -15.60
C PRO A 121 -39.86 -15.94 -14.73
N ALA A 122 -41.12 -15.64 -15.05
CA ALA A 122 -41.92 -14.62 -14.38
C ALA A 122 -43.21 -15.17 -13.76
N THR A 123 -43.61 -14.64 -12.61
CA THR A 123 -44.90 -14.89 -11.97
C THR A 123 -45.77 -13.62 -12.01
N LYS A 124 -46.94 -13.70 -12.65
CA LYS A 124 -47.94 -12.61 -12.69
C LYS A 124 -48.85 -12.70 -11.45
N THR A 125 -49.43 -11.60 -10.95
CA THR A 125 -50.80 -11.13 -11.29
C THR A 125 -51.09 -9.89 -10.41
N GLY A 126 -51.84 -8.85 -10.81
CA GLY A 126 -52.64 -8.65 -12.03
C GLY A 126 -53.13 -7.20 -12.20
N THR A 127 -54.14 -6.99 -13.05
CA THR A 127 -54.42 -5.70 -13.72
C THR A 127 -55.76 -5.06 -13.32
N ILE A 128 -55.80 -3.74 -13.09
CA ILE A 128 -57.04 -2.91 -13.19
C ILE A 128 -56.71 -1.48 -13.68
N THR A 129 -57.48 -0.91 -14.62
CA THR A 129 -57.29 0.42 -15.25
C THR A 129 -58.54 0.75 -16.12
N PRO A 130 -58.91 2.01 -16.48
CA PRO A 130 -58.86 3.33 -15.83
C PRO A 130 -60.30 3.86 -15.52
N PRO A 131 -60.57 5.19 -15.37
CA PRO A 131 -60.86 6.04 -16.55
C PRO A 131 -60.23 7.46 -16.49
N ALA A 132 -60.35 8.25 -17.57
CA ALA A 132 -59.67 9.54 -17.77
C ALA A 132 -60.63 10.74 -17.99
N LYS A 133 -60.11 11.97 -17.84
CA LYS A 133 -60.62 13.28 -18.36
C LYS A 133 -59.50 14.33 -18.28
N THR A 134 -58.86 14.74 -19.39
CA THR A 134 -59.17 15.92 -20.25
C THR A 134 -58.99 17.30 -19.61
N GLY A 135 -58.05 18.10 -20.12
CA GLY A 135 -57.90 19.53 -19.82
C GLY A 135 -56.76 20.19 -20.61
N ILE A 136 -57.07 20.92 -21.69
CA ILE A 136 -56.12 21.68 -22.54
C ILE A 136 -56.42 23.17 -22.40
N VAL A 137 -55.40 24.04 -22.28
CA VAL A 137 -55.27 25.33 -23.00
C VAL A 137 -53.80 25.79 -22.93
N THR A 138 -53.28 26.32 -24.04
CA THR A 138 -52.10 27.19 -24.10
C THR A 138 -52.46 28.42 -24.95
N PRO A 139 -51.86 29.59 -24.72
CA PRO A 139 -51.23 30.28 -25.85
C PRO A 139 -49.88 30.91 -25.51
N ALA A 140 -49.12 31.28 -26.54
CA ALA A 140 -47.78 31.85 -26.45
C ALA A 140 -47.70 33.26 -27.13
N PRO A 141 -46.60 33.73 -27.78
CA PRO A 141 -45.77 34.76 -27.16
C PRO A 141 -45.55 36.03 -28.03
N LYS A 142 -44.81 37.01 -27.49
CA LYS A 142 -44.11 38.09 -28.22
C LYS A 142 -42.76 38.33 -27.52
N THR A 143 -41.56 38.20 -28.11
CA THR A 143 -40.93 38.79 -29.32
C THR A 143 -40.56 40.28 -29.16
N GLY A 144 -39.25 40.58 -29.14
CA GLY A 144 -38.68 41.93 -29.15
C GLY A 144 -37.14 41.91 -29.15
N SER A 145 -36.54 41.97 -30.34
CA SER A 145 -35.09 42.16 -30.58
C SER A 145 -34.74 43.67 -30.53
N VAL A 146 -33.48 44.16 -30.56
CA VAL A 146 -32.45 44.05 -31.63
C VAL A 146 -31.03 44.45 -31.12
N GLN A 147 -30.03 43.82 -31.76
CA GLN A 147 -28.58 44.06 -31.90
C GLN A 147 -27.89 45.35 -31.39
N GLY A 148 -26.59 45.22 -31.09
CA GLY A 148 -25.60 46.30 -31.07
C GLY A 148 -24.17 45.78 -30.79
N GLU A 149 -23.32 45.69 -31.82
CA GLU A 149 -21.90 45.25 -31.74
C GLU A 149 -20.94 46.45 -31.59
N ALA A 150 -19.77 46.27 -30.94
CA ALA A 150 -18.44 46.76 -31.39
C ALA A 150 -17.31 46.71 -30.31
N ASP A 151 -16.54 45.63 -30.33
CA ASP A 151 -15.08 45.59 -30.53
C ASP A 151 -14.01 46.39 -29.71
N VAL A 152 -12.99 45.63 -29.28
CA VAL A 152 -11.56 45.93 -28.94
C VAL A 152 -11.17 47.16 -28.07
N LYS A 153 -10.60 46.90 -26.86
CA LYS A 153 -9.15 47.15 -26.53
C LYS A 153 -8.78 46.98 -25.05
N ASP A 154 -7.85 46.06 -24.81
CA ASP A 154 -6.78 46.16 -23.80
C ASP A 154 -5.57 46.93 -24.40
N PRO A 155 -4.49 47.28 -23.65
CA PRO A 155 -4.26 47.15 -22.20
C PRO A 155 -3.82 48.45 -21.50
N LYS A 156 -3.72 48.44 -20.16
CA LYS A 156 -2.43 48.75 -19.45
C LYS A 156 -2.48 48.61 -17.93
N ASP A 157 -1.37 48.09 -17.40
CA ASP A 157 -0.93 48.18 -16.00
C ASP A 157 -0.29 49.56 -15.70
N CYS A 158 -0.61 50.12 -14.54
CA CYS A 158 0.39 50.77 -13.67
C CYS A 158 -0.13 50.90 -12.21
N ALA A 159 0.70 50.53 -11.23
CA ALA A 159 0.38 50.65 -9.81
C ALA A 159 0.66 52.07 -9.24
N THR A 160 -0.04 52.43 -8.15
CA THR A 160 0.40 53.14 -6.93
C THR A 160 -0.70 54.05 -6.34
N GLY A 161 -0.59 54.38 -5.04
CA GLY A 161 -1.23 55.57 -4.46
C GLY A 161 -2.45 55.31 -3.57
N TRP A 162 -2.24 55.38 -2.25
CA TRP A 162 -3.29 55.45 -1.23
C TRP A 162 -4.04 56.79 -1.29
N GLU A 163 -5.35 56.80 -1.00
CA GLU A 163 -5.93 57.78 -0.07
C GLU A 163 -7.25 57.28 0.56
N GLU A 164 -7.66 57.86 1.70
CA GLU A 164 -8.79 57.37 2.50
C GLU A 164 -10.17 57.81 1.97
N SER A 165 -11.18 56.95 2.10
CA SER A 165 -12.56 57.39 2.24
C SER A 165 -13.36 56.52 3.22
N LYS A 166 -13.74 57.09 4.37
CA LYS A 166 -14.56 56.44 5.40
C LYS A 166 -16.05 56.57 5.10
N PRO A 167 -16.83 55.48 5.16
CA PRO A 167 -18.24 55.54 5.51
C PRO A 167 -18.42 55.16 6.99
N THR A 168 -18.79 56.11 7.83
CA THR A 168 -19.14 55.84 9.23
C THR A 168 -20.44 55.03 9.33
N ARG A 169 -20.35 53.74 9.65
CA ARG A 169 -21.51 52.93 10.04
C ARG A 169 -21.41 52.57 11.52
N LYS A 170 -22.51 52.76 12.25
CA LYS A 170 -22.56 52.64 13.71
C LYS A 170 -22.23 51.22 14.16
N LEU A 171 -21.36 51.11 15.17
CA LEU A 171 -21.24 49.92 16.00
C LEU A 171 -22.63 49.52 16.53
N ARG A 172 -22.95 48.23 16.40
CA ARG A 172 -23.80 47.51 17.34
C ARG A 172 -22.93 46.41 17.90
N ASP A 173 -22.73 46.42 19.20
CA ASP A 173 -21.79 45.52 19.86
C ASP A 173 -22.37 44.11 19.98
N SER A 174 -22.06 43.26 18.99
CA SER A 174 -21.98 41.81 19.22
C SER A 174 -20.56 41.48 19.65
N ALA A 175 -20.25 41.80 20.91
CA ALA A 175 -18.90 41.66 21.45
C ALA A 175 -18.50 40.18 21.56
N VAL A 176 -17.80 39.66 20.54
CA VAL A 176 -16.93 38.50 20.71
C VAL A 176 -15.93 38.88 21.80
N SER A 177 -16.01 38.24 22.96
CA SER A 177 -15.18 38.62 24.10
C SER A 177 -13.70 38.47 23.76
N GLY A 178 -12.84 39.32 24.34
CA GLY A 178 -11.39 39.27 24.07
C GLY A 178 -10.81 37.87 24.26
N ARG A 179 -11.27 37.14 25.29
CA ARG A 179 -10.93 35.74 25.55
C ARG A 179 -11.24 34.82 24.37
N ALA A 180 -12.41 34.93 23.72
CA ALA A 180 -12.76 34.07 22.59
C ALA A 180 -11.98 34.39 21.30
N LEU A 181 -11.37 35.58 21.21
CA LEU A 181 -10.41 35.90 20.14
C LEU A 181 -9.00 35.41 20.51
N GLU A 182 -8.60 35.56 21.76
CA GLU A 182 -7.32 35.14 22.32
C GLU A 182 -7.16 33.62 22.32
N GLU A 183 -8.18 32.88 22.74
CA GLU A 183 -8.32 31.42 22.68
C GLU A 183 -8.28 30.89 21.24
N LYS A 184 -8.91 31.59 20.29
CA LYS A 184 -8.80 31.28 18.85
C LYS A 184 -7.39 31.52 18.33
N LEU A 185 -6.72 32.60 18.75
CA LEU A 185 -5.35 32.90 18.36
C LEU A 185 -4.34 31.93 19.01
N GLU A 186 -4.59 31.47 20.23
CA GLU A 186 -3.75 30.51 20.95
C GLU A 186 -3.92 29.09 20.40
N THR A 187 -5.17 28.67 20.14
CA THR A 187 -5.46 27.42 19.41
C THR A 187 -4.83 27.45 18.02
N LYS A 188 -5.03 28.53 17.25
CA LYS A 188 -4.39 28.69 15.93
C LYS A 188 -2.86 28.63 16.03
N ARG A 189 -2.23 29.34 16.98
CA ARG A 189 -0.77 29.26 17.19
C ARG A 189 -0.30 27.86 17.60
N ARG A 190 -1.11 27.08 18.32
CA ARG A 190 -0.79 25.70 18.68
C ARG A 190 -0.82 24.77 17.47
N LEU A 191 -1.83 24.91 16.61
CA LEU A 191 -1.94 24.20 15.33
C LEU A 191 -0.82 24.62 14.34
N GLU A 192 -0.45 25.90 14.33
CA GLU A 192 0.69 26.43 13.54
C GLU A 192 2.06 25.99 14.10
N ALA A 193 2.17 25.73 15.41
CA ALA A 193 3.40 25.25 16.04
C ALA A 193 3.61 23.74 15.88
N ASN A 194 2.53 22.95 15.96
CA ASN A 194 2.56 21.50 15.80
C ASN A 194 2.14 21.11 14.37
N ALA A 195 2.97 21.37 13.37
CA ALA A 195 2.71 20.85 12.02
C ALA A 195 2.69 19.31 12.01
N ASN A 196 1.66 18.70 11.40
CA ASN A 196 1.62 17.23 11.21
C ASN A 196 2.87 16.80 10.42
N LYS A 197 3.60 15.83 10.96
CA LYS A 197 4.92 15.39 10.46
C LYS A 197 4.84 14.66 9.13
N ASP A 198 3.71 14.01 8.85
CA ASP A 198 3.54 13.11 7.72
C ASP A 198 2.92 13.82 6.51
N ILE A 199 1.98 14.74 6.74
CA ILE A 199 1.65 15.80 5.79
C ILE A 199 2.92 16.57 5.42
N ALA A 200 3.76 16.96 6.39
CA ALA A 200 5.03 17.64 6.07
C ALA A 200 5.98 16.78 5.23
N LYS A 201 6.04 15.45 5.42
CA LYS A 201 6.76 14.53 4.52
C LYS A 201 6.16 14.53 3.10
N LEU A 202 4.84 14.43 2.97
CA LEU A 202 4.14 14.47 1.67
C LEU A 202 4.43 15.80 0.93
N GLU A 203 4.25 16.93 1.62
CA GLU A 203 4.46 18.26 1.04
C GLU A 203 5.92 18.50 0.61
N THR A 204 6.87 18.00 1.40
CA THR A 204 8.30 18.06 1.08
C THR A 204 8.64 17.22 -0.16
N TYR A 205 7.98 16.07 -0.35
CA TYR A 205 8.20 15.21 -1.51
C TYR A 205 7.53 15.75 -2.78
N PHE A 206 6.25 16.11 -2.72
CA PHE A 206 5.48 16.58 -3.87
C PHE A 206 5.74 18.07 -4.21
N GLY A 207 6.46 18.80 -3.37
CA GLY A 207 6.80 20.22 -3.60
C GLY A 207 5.60 21.18 -3.54
N THR A 208 4.46 20.72 -3.01
CA THR A 208 3.21 21.48 -2.92
C THR A 208 2.55 21.24 -1.57
N LYS A 209 1.75 22.20 -1.11
CA LYS A 209 0.87 22.03 0.05
C LYS A 209 -0.21 20.99 -0.23
N MET A 210 -0.56 20.20 0.77
CA MET A 210 -1.73 19.32 0.69
C MET A 210 -3.01 20.14 0.85
N GLU A 211 -4.05 19.79 0.11
CA GLU A 211 -5.39 20.29 0.38
C GLU A 211 -5.92 19.66 1.67
N VAL A 212 -6.48 20.49 2.56
CA VAL A 212 -7.08 20.06 3.83
C VAL A 212 -8.52 20.52 4.01
N ALA A 213 -9.03 21.41 3.16
CA ALA A 213 -10.44 21.79 3.19
C ALA A 213 -11.28 20.70 2.51
N LEU A 214 -12.13 20.00 3.26
CA LEU A 214 -12.88 18.83 2.77
C LEU A 214 -13.69 19.13 1.48
N LYS A 215 -14.28 20.32 1.41
CA LYS A 215 -15.04 20.83 0.24
C LYS A 215 -14.21 21.01 -1.04
N ASN A 216 -12.88 21.05 -0.94
CA ASN A 216 -11.93 21.20 -2.04
C ASN A 216 -11.21 19.87 -2.40
N LEU A 217 -11.46 18.79 -1.64
CA LEU A 217 -10.89 17.48 -1.90
C LEU A 217 -11.71 16.72 -2.96
N PRO A 218 -11.05 16.04 -3.91
CA PRO A 218 -11.74 15.21 -4.88
C PRO A 218 -12.34 13.97 -4.19
N THR A 219 -13.60 13.68 -4.51
CA THR A 219 -14.34 12.56 -3.89
C THR A 219 -14.13 11.22 -4.62
N GLU A 220 -13.21 11.20 -5.58
CA GLU A 220 -12.70 10.01 -6.27
C GLU A 220 -11.36 10.32 -6.97
N GLY A 221 -10.47 9.33 -7.02
CA GLY A 221 -9.17 9.39 -7.68
C GLY A 221 -8.73 7.99 -8.13
N VAL A 222 -8.12 7.87 -9.30
CA VAL A 222 -7.77 6.61 -9.95
C VAL A 222 -6.43 6.78 -10.66
N HIS A 223 -5.46 5.92 -10.35
CA HIS A 223 -4.14 5.95 -10.98
C HIS A 223 -4.18 5.28 -12.36
N THR A 224 -3.63 5.95 -13.37
CA THR A 224 -3.48 5.40 -14.72
C THR A 224 -2.08 5.66 -15.29
N PRO A 225 -1.34 4.63 -15.77
CA PRO A 225 -1.71 3.22 -15.79
C PRO A 225 -1.87 2.63 -14.38
N SER A 226 -2.61 1.53 -14.28
CA SER A 226 -2.69 0.78 -13.02
C SER A 226 -1.31 0.23 -12.66
N PRO A 227 -0.95 0.13 -11.37
CA PRO A 227 0.06 -0.82 -10.94
C PRO A 227 -0.28 -2.23 -11.44
N TRP A 228 0.74 -3.05 -11.72
CA TRP A 228 0.52 -4.38 -12.29
C TRP A 228 0.40 -5.51 -11.24
N PRO A 229 -0.52 -6.47 -11.42
CA PRO A 229 -0.62 -7.64 -10.54
C PRO A 229 0.58 -8.57 -10.70
N GLY A 230 1.08 -9.06 -9.56
CA GLY A 230 2.12 -10.06 -9.40
C GLY A 230 2.04 -10.63 -7.98
N PRO A 231 2.87 -11.60 -7.59
CA PRO A 231 2.82 -12.21 -6.27
C PRO A 231 3.87 -11.60 -5.33
N TYR A 232 3.70 -11.78 -4.02
CA TYR A 232 4.68 -11.41 -3.01
C TYR A 232 5.92 -12.35 -2.94
N TRP A 233 6.06 -13.29 -3.89
CA TRP A 233 7.14 -14.30 -3.99
C TRP A 233 7.47 -14.97 -2.63
N PRO A 234 6.62 -15.88 -2.15
CA PRO A 234 6.64 -16.32 -0.75
C PRO A 234 7.95 -17.01 -0.37
N THR A 235 8.51 -16.64 0.79
CA THR A 235 9.72 -17.24 1.36
C THR A 235 9.55 -18.75 1.56
N TYR A 236 8.35 -19.22 1.94
CA TYR A 236 8.08 -20.65 2.10
C TYR A 236 8.04 -21.44 0.78
N GLN A 237 7.93 -20.75 -0.36
CA GLN A 237 8.02 -21.32 -1.73
C GLN A 237 9.42 -21.17 -2.35
N ASP A 238 10.42 -20.76 -1.56
CA ASP A 238 11.80 -20.46 -1.98
C ASP A 238 11.94 -19.17 -2.83
N GLY A 239 11.01 -18.22 -2.69
CA GLY A 239 11.07 -16.92 -3.37
C GLY A 239 11.02 -17.07 -4.90
N ILE A 240 11.93 -16.40 -5.61
CA ILE A 240 12.01 -16.48 -7.09
C ILE A 240 12.64 -17.79 -7.63
N ASN A 241 12.98 -18.74 -6.76
CA ASN A 241 13.28 -20.13 -7.17
C ASN A 241 12.00 -20.95 -7.45
N VAL A 242 10.79 -20.42 -7.19
CA VAL A 242 9.54 -21.15 -7.40
C VAL A 242 9.29 -21.47 -8.88
N GLN A 243 8.99 -22.72 -9.20
CA GLN A 243 8.51 -23.15 -10.52
C GLN A 243 7.02 -22.81 -10.66
N TRP A 244 6.72 -21.54 -10.90
CA TRP A 244 5.34 -21.03 -11.04
C TRP A 244 4.59 -21.62 -12.26
N SER A 245 5.32 -22.08 -13.28
CA SER A 245 4.79 -22.80 -14.43
C SER A 245 5.29 -24.25 -14.40
N GLN A 246 4.37 -25.21 -14.56
CA GLN A 246 4.68 -26.62 -14.36
C GLN A 246 5.61 -27.16 -15.45
N GLY A 247 6.81 -27.59 -15.05
CA GLY A 247 7.82 -28.17 -15.94
C GLY A 247 8.74 -27.15 -16.63
N GLU A 248 8.54 -25.86 -16.37
CA GLU A 248 9.47 -24.80 -16.77
C GLU A 248 10.55 -24.57 -15.69
N PRO A 249 11.77 -24.15 -16.07
CA PRO A 249 12.78 -23.65 -15.14
C PRO A 249 12.26 -22.46 -14.32
N SER A 250 12.76 -22.29 -13.10
CA SER A 250 12.38 -21.13 -12.25
C SER A 250 12.91 -19.79 -12.80
N PRO A 251 12.32 -18.63 -12.44
CA PRO A 251 12.84 -17.33 -12.87
C PRO A 251 14.34 -17.13 -12.54
N ALA A 252 14.77 -17.56 -11.35
CA ALA A 252 16.17 -17.54 -10.94
C ALA A 252 17.07 -18.44 -11.80
N GLU A 253 16.61 -19.65 -12.11
CA GLU A 253 17.31 -20.61 -12.98
C GLU A 253 17.43 -20.09 -14.43
N LYS A 254 16.36 -19.47 -14.95
CA LYS A 254 16.34 -18.82 -16.27
C LYS A 254 17.34 -17.68 -16.33
N TYR A 255 17.35 -16.79 -15.33
CA TYR A 255 18.32 -15.69 -15.26
C TYR A 255 19.76 -16.21 -15.21
N ALA A 256 20.08 -17.11 -14.26
CA ALA A 256 21.42 -17.66 -14.14
C ALA A 256 21.89 -18.34 -15.44
N THR A 257 21.02 -19.11 -16.09
CA THR A 257 21.33 -19.77 -17.37
C THR A 257 21.58 -18.75 -18.49
N ALA A 258 20.74 -17.72 -18.63
CA ALA A 258 20.85 -16.75 -19.72
C ALA A 258 22.10 -15.85 -19.60
N PHE A 259 22.51 -15.52 -18.38
CA PHE A 259 23.66 -14.65 -18.11
C PHE A 259 24.94 -15.40 -17.73
N GLY A 260 24.97 -16.73 -17.90
CA GLY A 260 26.19 -17.54 -17.75
C GLY A 260 26.68 -17.73 -16.31
N LEU A 261 25.78 -17.62 -15.33
CA LEU A 261 26.05 -17.87 -13.92
C LEU A 261 25.89 -19.36 -13.59
N ASP A 262 26.51 -19.83 -12.50
CA ASP A 262 26.20 -21.15 -11.97
C ASP A 262 24.79 -21.14 -11.36
N THR A 263 23.88 -21.93 -11.94
CA THR A 263 22.46 -21.99 -11.54
C THR A 263 22.29 -22.47 -10.10
N THR A 264 23.14 -23.39 -9.64
CA THR A 264 23.06 -23.95 -8.29
C THR A 264 23.51 -22.93 -7.26
N ASP A 265 24.63 -22.24 -7.47
CA ASP A 265 25.10 -21.16 -6.60
C ASP A 265 24.13 -19.97 -6.59
N PHE A 266 23.60 -19.55 -7.74
CA PHE A 266 22.63 -18.45 -7.81
C PHE A 266 21.33 -18.76 -7.06
N MET A 267 20.70 -19.92 -7.31
CA MET A 267 19.49 -20.34 -6.57
C MET A 267 19.77 -20.56 -5.08
N ASN A 268 20.98 -20.98 -4.71
CA ASN A 268 21.42 -21.09 -3.31
C ASN A 268 21.71 -19.74 -2.65
N LYS A 269 21.89 -18.65 -3.40
CA LYS A 269 21.98 -17.29 -2.88
C LYS A 269 20.57 -16.72 -2.67
N VAL A 270 19.71 -16.79 -3.68
CA VAL A 270 18.27 -16.45 -3.59
C VAL A 270 17.63 -17.09 -2.37
N SER A 271 17.81 -18.41 -2.19
CA SER A 271 17.23 -19.12 -1.05
C SER A 271 17.71 -18.63 0.33
N LYS A 272 18.95 -18.13 0.42
CA LYS A 272 19.53 -17.63 1.69
C LYS A 272 19.15 -16.19 2.00
N ASP A 273 18.74 -15.43 0.99
CA ASP A 273 18.39 -14.00 1.10
C ASP A 273 16.87 -13.83 1.27
N THR A 274 16.08 -14.38 0.34
CA THR A 274 14.61 -14.21 0.27
C THR A 274 13.81 -15.51 0.41
N GLY A 275 14.44 -16.68 0.17
CA GLY A 275 13.80 -18.01 0.20
C GLY A 275 13.99 -18.85 1.47
N ILE A 276 13.91 -20.18 1.35
CA ILE A 276 13.78 -21.13 2.46
C ILE A 276 15.02 -21.20 3.36
N ASP A 277 16.24 -21.16 2.80
CA ASP A 277 17.47 -21.26 3.59
C ASP A 277 17.73 -20.02 4.47
N SER A 278 17.12 -18.87 4.16
CA SER A 278 17.12 -17.68 5.03
C SER A 278 16.48 -17.97 6.40
N MET A 279 15.49 -18.87 6.42
CA MET A 279 14.72 -19.26 7.59
C MET A 279 15.33 -20.44 8.36
N SER A 280 16.61 -20.77 8.10
CA SER A 280 17.33 -21.90 8.70
C SER A 280 17.48 -21.92 10.24
N LYS A 281 16.96 -20.89 10.93
CA LYS A 281 16.84 -20.81 12.40
C LYS A 281 15.46 -21.26 12.92
N ARG A 282 14.42 -21.32 12.08
CA ARG A 282 13.07 -21.78 12.45
C ARG A 282 13.05 -23.31 12.58
N PRO A 283 12.01 -23.91 13.21
CA PRO A 283 11.93 -25.37 13.41
C PRO A 283 12.03 -26.14 12.08
N LYS A 284 12.73 -27.27 12.10
CA LYS A 284 12.81 -28.16 10.93
C LYS A 284 11.53 -28.98 10.76
N CYS A 285 11.17 -29.25 9.51
CA CYS A 285 10.00 -30.03 9.14
C CYS A 285 10.27 -30.94 7.94
N SER A 286 9.40 -31.94 7.77
CA SER A 286 9.27 -32.75 6.55
C SER A 286 7.83 -32.75 6.01
N SER A 287 6.88 -32.14 6.74
CA SER A 287 5.47 -31.94 6.38
C SER A 287 4.85 -30.80 7.19
N ASP A 288 3.71 -30.24 6.74
CA ASP A 288 3.02 -29.17 7.48
C ASP A 288 2.55 -29.58 8.89
N ASN A 289 2.34 -30.88 9.11
CA ASN A 289 1.99 -31.43 10.43
C ASN A 289 3.07 -31.16 11.49
N ASP A 290 4.34 -31.04 11.10
CA ASP A 290 5.43 -30.70 12.01
C ASP A 290 5.31 -29.24 12.50
N CYS A 291 4.73 -28.36 11.67
CA CYS A 291 4.56 -26.93 11.91
C CYS A 291 3.26 -26.58 12.66
N ALA A 292 2.25 -27.45 12.64
CA ALA A 292 0.93 -27.23 13.25
C ALA A 292 0.95 -26.89 14.76
N SER A 293 2.05 -27.17 15.46
CA SER A 293 2.23 -26.82 16.87
C SER A 293 2.54 -25.33 17.12
N LEU A 294 3.01 -24.60 16.11
CA LEU A 294 3.50 -23.21 16.23
C LEU A 294 2.38 -22.17 16.26
N LYS A 295 1.27 -22.44 15.56
CA LYS A 295 0.07 -21.56 15.48
C LYS A 295 0.33 -20.15 14.92
N ASP A 296 1.36 -20.02 14.10
CA ASP A 296 1.90 -18.76 13.54
C ASP A 296 1.74 -18.69 12.01
N GLY A 297 0.77 -19.43 11.44
CA GLY A 297 0.60 -19.55 9.99
C GLY A 297 1.70 -20.34 9.26
N SER A 298 2.61 -21.02 9.97
CA SER A 298 3.72 -21.74 9.34
C SER A 298 3.29 -22.90 8.42
N ALA A 299 3.75 -22.85 7.17
CA ALA A 299 3.81 -23.98 6.26
C ALA A 299 5.22 -24.60 6.28
N CYS A 300 5.36 -25.87 5.84
CA CYS A 300 6.65 -26.52 5.72
C CYS A 300 7.31 -26.20 4.37
N GLY A 301 8.16 -25.17 4.34
CA GLY A 301 8.94 -24.82 3.16
C GLY A 301 10.07 -25.83 2.93
N ILE A 302 9.98 -26.62 1.86
CA ILE A 302 11.02 -27.59 1.43
C ILE A 302 11.51 -27.20 0.02
N ARG A 303 12.82 -27.03 -0.14
CA ARG A 303 13.45 -26.67 -1.44
C ARG A 303 13.33 -27.82 -2.44
N ALA A 304 13.31 -27.48 -3.74
CA ALA A 304 13.27 -28.47 -4.82
C ALA A 304 14.45 -29.48 -4.69
N GLY A 305 14.14 -30.77 -4.67
CA GLY A 305 15.12 -31.85 -4.49
C GLY A 305 15.55 -32.13 -3.05
N ALA A 306 15.12 -31.33 -2.06
CA ALA A 306 15.34 -31.60 -0.64
C ALA A 306 14.27 -32.55 -0.07
N SER A 307 14.58 -33.19 1.07
CA SER A 307 13.68 -34.11 1.79
C SER A 307 13.19 -33.59 3.15
N SER A 308 13.63 -32.40 3.54
CA SER A 308 13.23 -31.66 4.75
C SER A 308 13.58 -30.19 4.57
N GLY A 309 12.94 -29.32 5.34
CA GLY A 309 13.12 -27.88 5.30
C GLY A 309 12.75 -27.23 6.62
N TYR A 310 12.07 -26.09 6.59
CA TYR A 310 11.76 -25.28 7.77
C TYR A 310 10.29 -24.85 7.82
N CYS A 311 9.74 -24.71 9.02
CA CYS A 311 8.43 -24.11 9.26
C CYS A 311 8.52 -22.59 9.10
N ILE A 312 7.87 -22.04 8.08
CA ILE A 312 7.97 -20.63 7.67
C ILE A 312 6.56 -20.04 7.62
N PRO A 313 6.28 -18.89 8.27
CA PRO A 313 4.97 -18.23 8.19
C PRO A 313 4.63 -17.95 6.74
N SER A 314 3.43 -18.36 6.30
CA SER A 314 3.07 -18.30 4.87
C SER A 314 3.10 -16.89 4.30
N TRP A 315 2.81 -15.87 5.12
CA TRP A 315 2.84 -14.45 4.76
C TRP A 315 4.24 -13.87 4.46
N TYR A 316 5.32 -14.59 4.82
CA TYR A 316 6.68 -14.09 4.58
C TYR A 316 7.00 -14.01 3.08
N GLY A 317 7.52 -12.87 2.66
CA GLY A 317 8.06 -12.66 1.31
C GLY A 317 8.46 -11.22 1.04
N ILE A 318 8.27 -10.79 -0.20
CA ILE A 318 8.73 -9.50 -0.73
C ILE A 318 7.59 -8.66 -1.32
N CYS A 319 6.42 -8.65 -0.66
CA CYS A 319 5.30 -7.74 -1.00
C CYS A 319 5.76 -6.27 -1.04
N HIS A 320 6.63 -5.87 -0.10
CA HIS A 320 7.25 -4.53 -0.04
C HIS A 320 8.22 -4.21 -1.19
N ALA A 321 8.56 -5.18 -2.05
CA ALA A 321 9.42 -4.99 -3.21
C ALA A 321 8.69 -5.20 -4.53
N TRP A 322 7.73 -6.13 -4.59
CA TRP A 322 6.76 -6.22 -5.68
C TRP A 322 5.96 -4.92 -5.81
N THR A 323 5.43 -4.38 -4.72
CA THR A 323 4.57 -3.18 -4.78
C THR A 323 5.22 -1.89 -5.33
N PRO A 324 6.46 -1.50 -4.97
CA PRO A 324 7.14 -0.37 -5.61
C PRO A 324 7.53 -0.67 -7.06
N ALA A 325 7.90 -1.90 -7.40
CA ALA A 325 8.13 -2.31 -8.79
C ALA A 325 6.84 -2.22 -9.63
N ALA A 326 5.71 -2.65 -9.07
CA ALA A 326 4.38 -2.55 -9.68
C ALA A 326 3.96 -1.11 -9.97
N MET A 327 4.40 -0.15 -9.16
CA MET A 327 4.10 1.28 -9.33
C MET A 327 5.04 2.00 -10.30
N LEU A 328 6.34 1.68 -10.30
CA LEU A 328 7.35 2.44 -11.06
C LEU A 328 7.76 1.79 -12.38
N GLU A 329 7.64 0.47 -12.51
CA GLU A 329 8.07 -0.28 -13.69
C GLU A 329 6.89 -0.54 -14.62
N ALA A 330 7.12 -0.37 -15.93
CA ALA A 330 6.11 -0.71 -16.93
C ALA A 330 5.87 -2.23 -16.93
N GLU A 331 4.61 -2.65 -17.06
CA GLU A 331 4.29 -4.08 -17.01
C GLU A 331 4.89 -4.83 -18.22
N PRO A 332 5.59 -5.96 -18.02
CA PRO A 332 6.02 -6.81 -19.12
C PRO A 332 4.80 -7.36 -19.86
N ASN A 333 4.76 -7.22 -21.19
CA ASN A 333 3.59 -7.60 -22.01
C ASN A 333 3.75 -8.95 -22.70
N CYS A 334 4.92 -9.22 -23.29
CA CYS A 334 5.20 -10.39 -24.12
C CYS A 334 6.46 -11.17 -23.67
N PRO A 335 6.59 -12.46 -24.02
CA PRO A 335 7.80 -13.23 -23.73
C PRO A 335 9.02 -12.71 -24.49
N VAL A 336 10.21 -12.82 -23.87
CA VAL A 336 11.49 -12.38 -24.43
C VAL A 336 12.49 -13.53 -24.37
N THR A 337 13.12 -13.85 -25.51
CA THR A 337 14.23 -14.81 -25.56
C THR A 337 15.57 -14.10 -25.50
N HIS A 338 16.42 -14.47 -24.55
CA HIS A 338 17.80 -14.00 -24.43
C HIS A 338 18.75 -15.19 -24.24
N ASN A 339 19.83 -15.23 -25.02
CA ASN A 339 20.86 -16.28 -24.99
C ASN A 339 20.32 -17.73 -25.02
N GLY A 340 19.18 -17.94 -25.68
CA GLY A 340 18.51 -19.24 -25.81
C GLY A 340 17.45 -19.55 -24.73
N VAL A 341 17.33 -18.71 -23.70
CA VAL A 341 16.34 -18.84 -22.62
C VAL A 341 15.16 -17.91 -22.87
N THR A 342 13.92 -18.39 -22.71
CA THR A 342 12.71 -17.56 -22.83
C THR A 342 12.16 -17.21 -21.46
N PHE A 343 12.15 -15.90 -21.18
CA PHE A 343 11.49 -15.29 -20.02
C PHE A 343 10.06 -14.93 -20.40
N GLN A 344 9.10 -15.47 -19.67
CA GLN A 344 7.71 -15.02 -19.72
C GLN A 344 7.58 -13.68 -18.97
N PRO A 345 6.53 -12.87 -19.22
CA PRO A 345 6.23 -11.69 -18.41
C PRO A 345 6.24 -11.97 -16.90
N MET A 346 5.70 -13.11 -16.47
CA MET A 346 5.72 -13.57 -15.08
C MET A 346 7.13 -13.83 -14.53
N ASP A 347 8.08 -14.33 -15.35
CA ASP A 347 9.49 -14.48 -14.94
C ASP A 347 10.11 -13.10 -14.71
N LEU A 348 9.80 -12.11 -15.55
CA LEU A 348 10.32 -10.75 -15.42
C LEU A 348 9.72 -10.01 -14.20
N LYS A 349 8.43 -10.25 -13.90
CA LYS A 349 7.79 -9.80 -12.64
C LYS A 349 8.48 -10.38 -11.39
N ALA A 350 9.09 -11.56 -11.48
CA ALA A 350 9.89 -12.14 -10.41
C ALA A 350 11.21 -11.39 -10.22
N LEU A 351 12.01 -11.34 -11.28
CA LEU A 351 13.35 -10.77 -11.25
C LEU A 351 13.34 -9.29 -10.85
N ILE A 352 12.36 -8.51 -11.34
CA ILE A 352 12.23 -7.10 -10.97
C ILE A 352 11.82 -6.91 -9.50
N SER A 353 11.00 -7.80 -8.94
CA SER A 353 10.59 -7.72 -7.53
C SER A 353 11.76 -8.04 -6.60
N ASP A 354 12.56 -9.08 -6.90
CA ASP A 354 13.73 -9.47 -6.10
C ASP A 354 14.82 -8.38 -6.11
N ILE A 355 14.99 -7.67 -7.25
CA ILE A 355 15.85 -6.47 -7.32
C ILE A 355 15.39 -5.38 -6.36
N TYR A 356 14.08 -5.11 -6.25
CA TYR A 356 13.57 -4.06 -5.36
C TYR A 356 13.71 -4.40 -3.86
N ASP A 357 13.93 -5.67 -3.48
CA ASP A 357 14.31 -6.04 -2.11
C ASP A 357 15.82 -5.89 -1.87
N GLY A 358 16.63 -6.35 -2.82
CA GLY A 358 18.09 -6.26 -2.78
C GLY A 358 18.67 -4.86 -3.03
N ALA A 359 17.83 -3.87 -3.36
CA ALA A 359 18.23 -2.50 -3.67
C ALA A 359 17.85 -1.50 -2.56
N ASN A 360 18.73 -0.52 -2.31
CA ASN A 360 18.49 0.57 -1.36
C ASN A 360 17.52 1.63 -1.94
N VAL A 361 16.30 1.22 -2.31
CA VAL A 361 15.28 2.10 -2.89
C VAL A 361 14.83 3.13 -1.84
N PRO A 362 14.98 4.45 -2.09
CA PRO A 362 14.64 5.47 -1.11
C PRO A 362 13.12 5.71 -1.03
N THR A 363 12.60 5.89 0.18
CA THR A 363 11.15 5.87 0.47
C THR A 363 10.66 7.14 1.17
N VAL A 364 9.36 7.45 1.03
CA VAL A 364 8.59 8.21 2.02
C VAL A 364 7.68 7.23 2.73
N PHE A 365 7.64 7.26 4.05
CA PHE A 365 6.83 6.37 4.89
C PHE A 365 6.10 7.20 5.96
N THR A 366 4.82 6.89 6.17
CA THR A 366 3.88 7.66 7.00
C THR A 366 2.92 6.73 7.75
N GLY A 367 2.59 7.10 8.98
CA GLY A 367 2.07 6.19 9.99
C GLY A 367 3.17 5.43 10.72
N THR A 368 2.80 4.28 11.29
CA THR A 368 3.62 3.39 12.12
C THR A 368 3.26 1.93 11.85
N ARG A 369 4.10 0.99 12.29
CA ARG A 369 3.80 -0.45 12.19
C ARG A 369 3.36 -1.00 13.53
N PHE A 370 2.24 -1.72 13.58
CA PHE A 370 1.89 -2.56 14.71
C PHE A 370 2.69 -3.88 14.67
N ASN A 371 3.68 -4.02 15.56
CA ASN A 371 4.46 -5.25 15.70
C ASN A 371 3.71 -6.39 16.44
N GLY A 372 2.40 -6.27 16.63
CA GLY A 372 1.66 -7.05 17.63
C GLY A 372 1.93 -6.57 19.06
N GLY A 373 1.23 -7.17 20.03
CA GLY A 373 1.46 -6.86 21.45
C GLY A 373 0.26 -7.20 22.34
N ALA A 374 0.29 -6.66 23.56
CA ALA A 374 -0.90 -6.59 24.40
C ALA A 374 -1.70 -5.35 23.99
N ASP A 375 -2.92 -5.57 23.51
CA ASP A 375 -3.85 -4.51 23.16
C ASP A 375 -5.29 -4.93 23.53
N THR A 376 -6.15 -3.95 23.79
CA THR A 376 -7.56 -4.13 24.11
C THR A 376 -8.37 -2.93 23.62
N PRO A 377 -9.53 -3.13 22.97
CA PRO A 377 -10.50 -2.06 22.72
C PRO A 377 -11.10 -1.52 24.03
N ASP A 378 -11.47 -0.24 24.07
CA ASP A 378 -12.28 0.34 25.15
C ASP A 378 -13.79 0.22 24.88
N GLU A 379 -14.65 0.80 25.73
CA GLU A 379 -16.10 0.66 25.58
C GLU A 379 -16.67 1.33 24.32
N TYR A 380 -15.90 2.21 23.66
CA TYR A 380 -16.24 2.91 22.42
C TYR A 380 -15.64 2.23 21.17
N GLY A 381 -14.90 1.13 21.35
CA GLY A 381 -14.09 0.46 20.32
C GLY A 381 -12.61 0.76 20.50
N ARG A 382 -12.26 2.04 20.70
CA ARG A 382 -10.90 2.58 20.62
C ARG A 382 -9.82 1.68 21.23
N HIS A 383 -8.93 1.17 20.38
CA HIS A 383 -7.78 0.35 20.76
C HIS A 383 -6.79 1.07 21.70
N SER A 384 -6.21 0.33 22.65
CA SER A 384 -5.27 0.90 23.64
C SER A 384 -3.89 1.22 23.05
N SER A 385 -3.43 0.41 22.10
CA SER A 385 -2.14 0.54 21.42
C SER A 385 -2.12 1.77 20.53
N ALA A 386 -1.19 2.69 20.79
CA ALA A 386 -1.00 3.87 19.94
C ALA A 386 -0.55 3.50 18.53
N ALA A 387 0.20 2.40 18.36
CA ALA A 387 0.62 1.91 17.05
C ALA A 387 -0.49 1.16 16.30
N TYR A 388 -1.58 0.78 16.98
CA TYR A 388 -2.74 0.14 16.35
C TYR A 388 -3.76 1.17 15.88
N ARG A 389 -4.02 2.25 16.65
CA ARG A 389 -4.94 3.33 16.25
C ARG A 389 -4.44 4.21 15.08
N ASP A 390 -3.26 3.91 14.57
CA ASP A 390 -2.62 4.58 13.45
C ASP A 390 -2.67 3.58 12.28
N LEU A 391 -3.09 3.93 11.08
CA LEU A 391 -3.11 5.27 10.49
C LEU A 391 -4.29 6.16 10.90
N ASN A 392 -4.04 7.42 11.28
CA ASN A 392 -5.12 8.39 11.54
C ASN A 392 -6.05 8.57 10.32
N PRO A 393 -7.39 8.45 10.45
CA PRO A 393 -8.33 8.51 9.32
C PRO A 393 -8.37 9.87 8.62
N ALA A 394 -8.06 10.97 9.31
CA ALA A 394 -7.92 12.28 8.69
C ALA A 394 -6.67 12.35 7.80
N TYR A 395 -5.54 11.82 8.26
CA TYR A 395 -4.35 11.71 7.43
C TYR A 395 -4.61 10.78 6.24
N PHE A 396 -5.22 9.61 6.45
CA PHE A 396 -5.65 8.69 5.40
C PHE A 396 -6.50 9.40 4.32
N HIS A 397 -7.54 10.14 4.73
CA HIS A 397 -8.43 10.84 3.78
C HIS A 397 -7.70 11.95 3.01
N ILE A 398 -6.88 12.76 3.71
CA ILE A 398 -6.08 13.83 3.10
C ILE A 398 -5.08 13.22 2.10
N ALA A 399 -4.32 12.20 2.50
CA ALA A 399 -3.33 11.54 1.65
C ALA A 399 -3.97 10.90 0.42
N ALA A 400 -5.01 10.07 0.61
CA ALA A 400 -5.67 9.37 -0.48
C ALA A 400 -6.30 10.33 -1.50
N ALA A 401 -7.02 11.37 -1.04
CA ALA A 401 -7.66 12.33 -1.92
C ALA A 401 -6.65 13.25 -2.64
N ASN A 402 -5.56 13.68 -1.98
CA ASN A 402 -4.52 14.48 -2.65
C ASN A 402 -3.73 13.63 -3.66
N ILE A 403 -3.16 12.49 -3.24
CA ILE A 403 -2.22 11.70 -4.06
C ILE A 403 -2.92 11.17 -5.33
N LEU A 404 -4.06 10.49 -5.18
CA LEU A 404 -4.78 9.87 -6.30
C LEU A 404 -5.65 10.85 -7.09
N GLY A 405 -6.13 11.93 -6.45
CA GLY A 405 -7.14 12.82 -7.03
C GLY A 405 -6.66 14.22 -7.43
N LYS A 406 -5.54 14.71 -6.88
CA LYS A 406 -4.96 16.04 -7.21
C LYS A 406 -3.56 15.96 -7.81
N LEU A 407 -2.77 14.93 -7.45
CA LEU A 407 -1.34 14.84 -7.81
C LEU A 407 -1.04 13.82 -8.93
N ASN A 408 -2.04 13.04 -9.38
CA ASN A 408 -1.88 11.98 -10.39
C ASN A 408 -0.73 11.01 -10.05
N ALA A 409 -0.68 10.59 -8.79
CA ALA A 409 0.28 9.64 -8.25
C ALA A 409 -0.47 8.54 -7.47
N THR A 410 0.26 7.55 -6.97
CA THR A 410 -0.31 6.53 -6.08
C THR A 410 0.70 6.15 -4.98
N PHE A 411 0.26 5.32 -4.06
CA PHE A 411 0.98 4.88 -2.88
C PHE A 411 0.79 3.39 -2.61
N ILE A 412 1.56 2.88 -1.67
CA ILE A 412 1.47 1.55 -1.11
C ILE A 412 0.86 1.71 0.28
N ALA A 413 -0.09 0.85 0.62
CA ALA A 413 -0.63 0.75 1.97
C ALA A 413 -0.34 -0.64 2.52
N ASP A 414 -0.14 -0.75 3.83
CA ASP A 414 -0.58 -1.98 4.49
C ASP A 414 -2.11 -1.98 4.50
N VAL A 415 -2.73 -3.11 4.17
CA VAL A 415 -4.19 -3.23 4.09
C VAL A 415 -4.77 -4.04 5.25
N THR A 416 -3.96 -4.29 6.27
CA THR A 416 -4.33 -4.98 7.52
C THR A 416 -3.73 -4.26 8.73
N ALA A 417 -4.52 -3.99 9.77
CA ALA A 417 -4.05 -3.53 11.09
C ALA A 417 -3.41 -4.68 11.92
N GLY A 418 -2.64 -5.55 11.27
CA GLY A 418 -2.16 -6.81 11.81
C GLY A 418 -0.69 -6.78 12.25
N SER A 419 -0.23 -7.85 12.91
CA SER A 419 1.22 -8.07 13.08
C SER A 419 1.90 -8.64 11.83
N GLU A 420 1.10 -9.22 10.92
CA GLU A 420 1.50 -9.53 9.54
C GLU A 420 1.44 -8.25 8.70
N VAL A 421 2.38 -8.09 7.76
CA VAL A 421 2.50 -6.87 6.94
C VAL A 421 2.19 -7.17 5.47
N TRP A 422 1.09 -6.61 4.98
CA TRP A 422 0.50 -6.90 3.67
C TRP A 422 0.45 -5.65 2.79
N ASN A 423 1.64 -5.28 2.29
CA ASN A 423 1.80 -4.21 1.30
C ASN A 423 1.01 -4.49 0.02
N GLN A 424 0.10 -3.58 -0.34
CA GLN A 424 -0.62 -3.62 -1.61
C GLN A 424 -0.49 -2.28 -2.37
N PRO A 425 -0.31 -2.28 -3.71
CA PRO A 425 -0.14 -1.05 -4.46
C PRO A 425 -1.53 -0.49 -4.82
N VAL A 426 -1.81 0.73 -4.36
CA VAL A 426 -3.13 1.32 -4.49
C VAL A 426 -3.41 1.71 -5.94
N ARG A 427 -4.64 1.45 -6.38
CA ARG A 427 -5.14 1.77 -7.73
C ARG A 427 -6.15 2.91 -7.71
N GLY A 428 -6.88 3.13 -6.62
CA GLY A 428 -7.84 4.22 -6.50
C GLY A 428 -8.48 4.38 -5.13
N PHE A 429 -9.19 5.50 -4.97
CA PHE A 429 -9.92 5.89 -3.77
C PHE A 429 -11.25 6.54 -4.17
N LYS A 430 -12.32 6.32 -3.40
CA LYS A 430 -13.62 6.96 -3.64
C LYS A 430 -14.44 7.13 -2.38
N VAL A 431 -15.02 8.31 -2.22
CA VAL A 431 -16.00 8.62 -1.17
C VAL A 431 -17.41 8.30 -1.69
N TYR A 432 -18.19 7.59 -0.87
CA TYR A 432 -19.56 7.15 -1.12
C TYR A 432 -20.60 7.88 -0.25
N GLU A 433 -20.27 8.21 1.00
CA GLU A 433 -21.10 9.07 1.85
C GLU A 433 -20.24 10.15 2.52
N GLN A 434 -20.81 11.35 2.66
CA GLN A 434 -20.38 12.38 3.61
C GLN A 434 -21.63 12.92 4.30
N THR A 435 -21.70 12.82 5.63
CA THR A 435 -22.85 13.21 6.43
C THR A 435 -22.38 14.10 7.58
N ALA A 436 -22.72 15.39 7.50
CA ALA A 436 -22.27 16.41 8.46
C ALA A 436 -23.17 16.44 9.70
N MET A 437 -22.55 16.60 10.87
CA MET A 437 -23.18 16.64 12.19
C MET A 437 -22.56 17.74 13.05
N SER A 438 -23.23 18.12 14.13
CA SER A 438 -22.56 18.83 15.22
C SER A 438 -21.69 17.86 16.05
N PRO A 439 -20.69 18.34 16.82
CA PRO A 439 -19.95 17.48 17.73
C PRO A 439 -20.85 16.77 18.75
N GLU A 440 -21.88 17.44 19.25
CA GLU A 440 -22.85 16.90 20.21
C GLU A 440 -23.72 15.81 19.58
N GLU A 441 -24.21 16.01 18.35
CA GLU A 441 -24.96 15.00 17.59
C GLU A 441 -24.10 13.76 17.30
N ALA A 442 -22.84 13.95 16.92
CA ALA A 442 -21.90 12.84 16.74
C ALA A 442 -21.57 12.11 18.06
N ALA A 443 -21.40 12.85 19.17
CA ALA A 443 -21.16 12.28 20.49
C ALA A 443 -22.32 11.37 20.95
N GLN A 444 -23.56 11.83 20.77
CA GLN A 444 -24.75 11.03 21.10
C GLN A 444 -24.91 9.84 20.13
N THR A 445 -24.66 10.03 18.84
CA THR A 445 -24.85 8.99 17.80
C THR A 445 -23.87 7.83 17.94
N PHE A 446 -22.58 8.13 17.95
CA PHE A 446 -21.53 7.11 17.83
C PHE A 446 -21.03 6.60 19.19
N TYR A 447 -21.18 7.39 20.26
CA TYR A 447 -20.58 7.08 21.56
C TYR A 447 -21.57 7.13 22.73
N GLY A 448 -22.80 7.64 22.54
CA GLY A 448 -23.76 7.81 23.63
C GLY A 448 -23.31 8.81 24.71
N LEU A 449 -22.53 9.84 24.32
CA LEU A 449 -21.97 10.86 25.22
C LEU A 449 -22.62 12.24 25.03
N GLU A 450 -22.67 13.03 26.11
CA GLU A 450 -23.20 14.42 26.09
C GLU A 450 -22.30 15.40 25.31
N ALA A 451 -21.00 15.10 25.22
CA ALA A 451 -20.01 15.93 24.53
C ALA A 451 -18.99 15.07 23.79
N TYR A 452 -18.46 15.59 22.68
CA TYR A 452 -17.50 14.89 21.83
C TYR A 452 -16.11 14.84 22.51
N PRO A 453 -15.58 13.65 22.87
CA PRO A 453 -14.36 13.57 23.66
C PRO A 453 -13.08 13.76 22.84
N TRP A 454 -13.08 13.41 21.55
CA TRP A 454 -11.85 13.12 20.82
C TRP A 454 -11.04 14.36 20.38
N ASN A 455 -11.69 15.51 20.16
CA ASN A 455 -10.97 16.74 19.82
C ASN A 455 -11.74 18.01 20.22
N ALA A 456 -11.24 18.71 21.25
CA ALA A 456 -11.80 19.98 21.73
C ALA A 456 -11.70 21.13 20.69
N ALA A 457 -10.83 21.03 19.68
CA ALA A 457 -10.74 21.99 18.59
C ALA A 457 -11.81 21.77 17.50
N ALA A 458 -12.45 20.61 17.41
CA ALA A 458 -13.52 20.31 16.43
C ALA A 458 -14.73 21.25 16.57
N LYS A 459 -15.27 21.71 15.45
CA LYS A 459 -16.43 22.63 15.39
C LYS A 459 -17.58 22.09 14.51
N SER A 460 -17.31 21.10 13.68
CA SER A 460 -18.28 20.19 13.09
C SER A 460 -17.63 18.83 12.84
N ILE A 461 -18.46 17.79 12.72
CA ILE A 461 -18.03 16.43 12.40
C ILE A 461 -18.62 16.05 11.04
N VAL A 462 -17.90 15.26 10.24
CA VAL A 462 -18.44 14.65 9.02
C VAL A 462 -18.17 13.15 9.06
N TYR A 463 -19.22 12.35 9.19
CA TYR A 463 -19.14 10.91 8.94
C TYR A 463 -18.83 10.66 7.46
N VAL A 464 -17.89 9.76 7.18
CA VAL A 464 -17.46 9.41 5.83
C VAL A 464 -17.49 7.89 5.64
N LYS A 465 -18.11 7.45 4.55
CA LYS A 465 -17.99 6.08 4.00
C LYS A 465 -17.18 6.16 2.72
N SER A 466 -16.04 5.50 2.66
CA SER A 466 -15.14 5.50 1.50
C SER A 466 -14.70 4.09 1.13
N ARG A 467 -14.14 3.90 -0.07
CA ARG A 467 -13.51 2.67 -0.53
C ARG A 467 -12.08 2.98 -0.99
N LEU A 468 -11.10 2.28 -0.45
CA LEU A 468 -9.78 2.15 -1.07
C LEU A 468 -9.82 0.99 -2.07
N SER A 469 -9.04 1.03 -3.13
CA SER A 469 -8.97 -0.07 -4.10
C SER A 469 -7.54 -0.30 -4.52
N TRP A 470 -7.08 -1.54 -4.39
CA TRP A 470 -5.68 -1.95 -4.56
C TRP A 470 -5.58 -3.20 -5.42
N ILE A 471 -4.40 -3.44 -5.96
CA ILE A 471 -4.09 -4.67 -6.68
C ILE A 471 -3.78 -5.79 -5.69
N PHE A 472 -4.28 -6.99 -5.95
CA PHE A 472 -4.02 -8.19 -5.17
C PHE A 472 -3.20 -9.21 -5.96
N GLU A 473 -2.63 -10.20 -5.28
CA GLU A 473 -1.61 -11.08 -5.82
C GLU A 473 -2.11 -12.13 -6.82
N THR A 474 -1.24 -12.48 -7.76
CA THR A 474 -1.54 -13.51 -8.77
C THR A 474 -0.28 -14.10 -9.41
N TYR A 475 -0.40 -15.37 -9.83
CA TYR A 475 0.55 -16.07 -10.70
C TYR A 475 0.10 -16.10 -12.18
N THR A 476 -0.81 -15.20 -12.57
CA THR A 476 -1.31 -15.13 -13.95
C THR A 476 -0.34 -14.36 -14.85
N ASP A 477 0.17 -15.05 -15.87
CA ASP A 477 1.14 -14.52 -16.83
C ASP A 477 0.52 -13.57 -17.89
N GLY A 478 1.40 -12.77 -18.51
CA GLY A 478 1.08 -11.75 -19.52
C GLY A 478 0.91 -10.33 -18.96
N GLY A 479 0.77 -9.37 -19.87
CA GLY A 479 0.37 -7.99 -19.55
C GLY A 479 -1.10 -7.92 -19.14
N LEU A 480 -1.37 -7.81 -17.83
CA LEU A 480 -2.72 -7.80 -17.26
C LEU A 480 -3.35 -6.40 -17.29
N VAL A 481 -2.54 -5.34 -17.18
CA VAL A 481 -2.98 -3.94 -17.30
C VAL A 481 -3.34 -3.62 -18.75
N SER A 482 -2.46 -3.96 -19.70
CA SER A 482 -2.66 -3.72 -21.14
C SER A 482 -3.81 -4.53 -21.73
N SER A 483 -4.10 -5.73 -21.19
CA SER A 483 -5.25 -6.55 -21.57
C SER A 483 -6.54 -6.26 -20.77
N GLY A 484 -6.50 -5.33 -19.81
CA GLY A 484 -7.64 -5.00 -18.93
C GLY A 484 -7.96 -6.05 -17.86
N LYS A 485 -7.27 -7.19 -17.83
CA LYS A 485 -7.42 -8.25 -16.81
C LYS A 485 -7.09 -7.78 -15.39
N VAL A 486 -6.35 -6.68 -15.22
CA VAL A 486 -6.05 -6.05 -13.93
C VAL A 486 -7.31 -5.77 -13.09
N ASP A 487 -8.46 -5.55 -13.72
CA ASP A 487 -9.76 -5.41 -13.03
C ASP A 487 -10.14 -6.69 -12.24
N SER A 488 -9.77 -7.88 -12.72
CA SER A 488 -9.99 -9.17 -12.02
C SER A 488 -9.04 -9.41 -10.84
N TYR A 489 -8.00 -8.58 -10.69
CA TYR A 489 -7.05 -8.60 -9.58
C TYR A 489 -7.09 -7.29 -8.79
N THR A 490 -8.16 -6.49 -8.93
CA THR A 490 -8.36 -5.29 -8.13
C THR A 490 -9.45 -5.52 -7.09
N THR A 491 -9.07 -5.48 -5.82
CA THR A 491 -9.99 -5.61 -4.68
C THR A 491 -10.07 -4.29 -3.92
N GLY A 492 -10.70 -4.28 -2.74
CA GLY A 492 -10.54 -3.21 -1.76
C GLY A 492 -11.69 -3.08 -0.78
N ALA A 493 -11.35 -2.73 0.46
CA ALA A 493 -12.25 -2.55 1.60
C ALA A 493 -12.99 -1.21 1.60
N TYR A 494 -14.12 -1.18 2.30
CA TYR A 494 -14.80 0.06 2.69
C TYR A 494 -14.30 0.48 4.07
N TYR A 495 -13.98 1.77 4.23
CA TYR A 495 -13.56 2.34 5.50
C TYR A 495 -14.52 3.42 5.97
N TYR A 496 -14.79 3.42 7.29
CA TYR A 496 -15.76 4.28 7.97
C TYR A 496 -15.08 5.10 9.06
N TYR A 497 -15.29 6.42 9.05
CA TYR A 497 -14.63 7.32 9.99
C TYR A 497 -15.39 8.63 10.15
N LEU A 498 -15.11 9.31 11.26
CA LEU A 498 -15.49 10.69 11.51
C LEU A 498 -14.31 11.60 11.15
N LEU A 499 -14.55 12.62 10.32
CA LEU A 499 -13.61 13.72 10.11
C LEU A 499 -13.98 14.89 11.01
N GLU A 500 -13.01 15.34 11.80
CA GLU A 500 -13.12 16.51 12.67
C GLU A 500 -12.72 17.77 11.90
N MET A 501 -13.58 18.79 11.92
CA MET A 501 -13.41 19.98 11.10
C MET A 501 -13.33 21.26 11.96
N ASP A 502 -12.47 22.19 11.56
CA ASP A 502 -12.39 23.52 12.14
C ASP A 502 -13.53 24.44 11.68
N ALA A 503 -13.48 25.72 12.08
CA ALA A 503 -14.52 26.71 11.74
C ALA A 503 -14.52 27.18 10.28
N ASP A 504 -13.44 26.93 9.51
CA ASP A 504 -13.30 27.29 8.10
C ASP A 504 -13.59 26.09 7.15
N GLY A 505 -13.72 24.88 7.73
CA GLY A 505 -13.98 23.62 7.06
C GLY A 505 -12.72 22.88 6.62
N ASN A 506 -11.62 23.05 7.36
CA ASN A 506 -10.40 22.25 7.23
C ASN A 506 -10.45 21.05 8.17
N ILE A 507 -9.95 19.90 7.70
CA ILE A 507 -9.81 18.67 8.48
C ILE A 507 -8.66 18.87 9.49
N ILE A 508 -8.90 18.55 10.76
CA ILE A 508 -7.94 18.75 11.88
C ILE A 508 -7.73 17.50 12.76
N GLY A 509 -8.31 16.37 12.37
CA GLY A 509 -8.29 15.09 13.07
C GLY A 509 -9.49 14.25 12.67
N GLY A 510 -9.61 13.07 13.26
CA GLY A 510 -10.64 12.11 12.93
C GLY A 510 -10.47 10.83 13.72
N GLU A 511 -11.55 10.06 13.77
CA GLU A 511 -11.61 8.80 14.52
C GLU A 511 -12.27 7.72 13.66
N TRP A 512 -11.76 6.50 13.72
CA TRP A 512 -12.37 5.36 13.05
C TRP A 512 -13.68 4.99 13.74
N VAL A 513 -14.58 4.32 13.01
CA VAL A 513 -15.83 3.78 13.55
C VAL A 513 -16.20 2.46 12.87
N TYR A 514 -17.04 1.69 13.55
CA TYR A 514 -17.53 0.40 13.10
C TYR A 514 -16.40 -0.61 12.88
N ASP A 515 -16.56 -1.52 11.91
CA ASP A 515 -15.56 -2.54 11.56
C ASP A 515 -14.18 -1.94 11.20
N SER A 516 -14.10 -0.63 10.94
CA SER A 516 -12.84 0.07 10.66
C SER A 516 -12.05 0.52 11.90
N ASP A 517 -12.49 0.23 13.13
CA ASP A 517 -11.62 0.36 14.31
C ASP A 517 -10.68 -0.86 14.42
N ASP A 518 -11.13 -2.06 14.00
CA ASP A 518 -10.33 -3.31 13.87
C ASP A 518 -9.68 -3.50 12.46
N ASP A 519 -10.30 -2.96 11.38
CA ASP A 519 -9.86 -3.16 9.98
C ASP A 519 -9.65 -1.81 9.25
N HIS A 520 -8.46 -1.24 9.43
CA HIS A 520 -7.98 -0.05 8.71
C HIS A 520 -6.52 -0.22 8.24
N PRO A 521 -5.99 0.67 7.38
CA PRO A 521 -4.57 0.66 7.01
C PRO A 521 -3.67 1.00 8.20
N ASP A 522 -2.61 0.22 8.41
CA ASP A 522 -1.59 0.42 9.46
C ASP A 522 -0.68 1.62 9.09
N PHE A 523 -0.17 1.63 7.85
CA PHE A 523 0.69 2.70 7.33
C PHE A 523 0.55 2.91 5.81
N ILE A 524 0.99 4.08 5.34
CA ILE A 524 1.09 4.45 3.92
C ILE A 524 2.54 4.82 3.59
N TRP A 525 3.04 4.35 2.45
CA TRP A 525 4.38 4.70 1.97
C TRP A 525 4.48 4.67 0.44
N PHE A 526 5.58 5.17 -0.11
CA PHE A 526 5.89 5.03 -1.54
C PHE A 526 7.40 5.19 -1.83
N PRO A 527 7.90 4.57 -2.92
CA PRO A 527 9.26 4.80 -3.41
C PRO A 527 9.39 6.21 -4.01
N LYS A 528 10.56 6.84 -3.81
CA LYS A 528 10.91 8.15 -4.39
C LYS A 528 11.54 8.04 -5.78
N ALA A 529 12.08 6.87 -6.12
CA ALA A 529 12.81 6.59 -7.36
C ALA A 529 12.87 5.08 -7.60
N LYS A 530 13.29 4.71 -8.81
CA LYS A 530 13.72 3.35 -9.16
C LYS A 530 15.10 3.04 -8.53
N PRO A 531 15.56 1.77 -8.48
CA PRO A 531 16.95 1.42 -8.20
C PRO A 531 17.94 2.19 -9.08
N ALA A 532 19.19 2.34 -8.62
CA ALA A 532 20.25 2.93 -9.44
C ALA A 532 20.56 1.98 -10.63
N ALA A 533 20.80 2.53 -11.82
CA ALA A 533 20.95 1.75 -13.06
C ALA A 533 22.09 0.70 -13.01
N ASP A 534 23.10 0.92 -12.18
CA ASP A 534 24.26 0.07 -11.92
C ASP A 534 24.06 -0.89 -10.72
N THR A 535 22.86 -1.00 -10.16
CA THR A 535 22.56 -1.89 -9.03
C THR A 535 22.73 -3.35 -9.42
N VAL A 536 23.58 -4.06 -8.67
CA VAL A 536 23.64 -5.52 -8.63
C VAL A 536 23.39 -5.94 -7.19
N THR A 537 22.45 -6.86 -6.97
CA THR A 537 22.06 -7.30 -5.62
C THR A 537 23.11 -8.22 -4.96
N SER A 538 22.95 -8.43 -3.66
CA SER A 538 23.56 -9.48 -2.84
C SER A 538 23.69 -10.85 -3.54
N VAL A 539 22.64 -11.26 -4.27
CA VAL A 539 22.57 -12.58 -4.94
C VAL A 539 23.24 -12.59 -6.33
N GLY A 540 23.57 -11.41 -6.89
CA GLY A 540 24.15 -11.24 -8.22
C GLY A 540 23.13 -10.93 -9.32
N LEU A 541 21.94 -10.46 -8.95
CA LEU A 541 20.89 -10.06 -9.89
C LEU A 541 21.10 -8.60 -10.32
N SER A 542 21.23 -8.37 -11.62
CA SER A 542 21.62 -7.08 -12.22
C SER A 542 20.40 -6.31 -12.70
N TYR A 543 20.23 -5.08 -12.21
CA TYR A 543 19.11 -4.23 -12.62
C TYR A 543 19.21 -3.77 -14.08
N ALA A 544 20.43 -3.57 -14.59
CA ALA A 544 20.64 -3.26 -16.01
C ALA A 544 20.17 -4.40 -16.93
N ASP A 545 20.50 -5.65 -16.57
CA ASP A 545 20.15 -6.83 -17.37
C ASP A 545 18.64 -7.14 -17.32
N VAL A 546 18.02 -7.03 -16.14
CA VAL A 546 16.56 -7.20 -16.01
C VAL A 546 15.80 -6.05 -16.66
N SER A 547 16.28 -4.81 -16.59
CA SER A 547 15.69 -3.67 -17.32
C SER A 547 15.73 -3.89 -18.83
N MET A 548 16.85 -4.39 -19.38
CA MET A 548 17.01 -4.71 -20.79
C MET A 548 16.03 -5.81 -21.27
N LEU A 549 15.72 -6.80 -20.42
CA LEU A 549 14.67 -7.79 -20.71
C LEU A 549 13.26 -7.18 -20.58
N LEU A 550 13.04 -6.33 -19.59
CA LEU A 550 11.76 -5.67 -19.33
C LEU A 550 11.36 -4.73 -20.47
N GLU A 551 12.27 -3.87 -20.94
CA GLU A 551 12.04 -2.96 -22.08
C GLU A 551 11.58 -3.72 -23.33
N LYS A 552 12.26 -4.83 -23.65
CA LYS A 552 11.87 -5.72 -24.76
C LYS A 552 10.51 -6.37 -24.55
N SER A 553 10.18 -6.77 -23.32
CA SER A 553 8.90 -7.39 -22.99
C SER A 553 7.74 -6.40 -23.06
N VAL A 554 7.96 -5.15 -22.62
CA VAL A 554 7.02 -4.03 -22.72
C VAL A 554 6.75 -3.71 -24.19
N ALA A 555 7.79 -3.66 -25.02
CA ALA A 555 7.72 -3.38 -26.45
C ALA A 555 7.34 -4.60 -27.33
N CYS A 556 7.23 -5.80 -26.73
CA CYS A 556 7.03 -7.08 -27.42
C CYS A 556 8.09 -7.43 -28.49
N GLU A 557 9.32 -6.96 -28.32
CA GLU A 557 10.43 -7.25 -29.22
C GLU A 557 10.87 -8.71 -29.16
N GLY A 558 11.13 -9.32 -30.32
CA GLY A 558 11.52 -10.73 -30.45
C GLY A 558 10.37 -11.73 -30.32
N SER A 559 9.18 -11.32 -29.88
CA SER A 559 7.98 -12.17 -29.78
C SER A 559 7.44 -12.55 -31.17
N SER A 560 7.92 -13.67 -31.72
CA SER A 560 7.53 -14.17 -33.03
C SER A 560 6.04 -14.54 -33.06
N SER A 561 5.23 -13.71 -33.71
CA SER A 561 3.76 -13.83 -33.78
C SER A 561 3.33 -15.00 -34.69
N GLY A 562 3.50 -16.23 -34.20
CA GLY A 562 3.34 -17.48 -34.93
C GLY A 562 2.15 -18.32 -34.47
N SER A 563 0.92 -17.81 -34.58
CA SER A 563 -0.29 -18.64 -34.42
C SER A 563 -1.38 -18.25 -35.42
N THR A 564 -1.45 -19.00 -36.52
CA THR A 564 -2.61 -18.98 -37.43
C THR A 564 -3.79 -19.69 -36.79
N ALA A 565 -4.98 -19.07 -36.81
CA ALA A 565 -6.20 -19.69 -36.31
C ALA A 565 -6.53 -21.01 -37.04
N ALA A 566 -6.37 -22.13 -36.36
CA ALA A 566 -6.86 -23.44 -36.80
C ALA A 566 -8.26 -23.68 -36.21
N GLY A 567 -9.23 -23.93 -37.09
CA GLY A 567 -10.64 -24.05 -36.71
C GLY A 567 -11.01 -25.36 -36.01
N SER A 568 -12.12 -25.32 -35.28
CA SER A 568 -12.73 -26.46 -34.57
C SER A 568 -12.93 -27.70 -35.44
N ALA A 569 -12.60 -28.87 -34.88
CA ALA A 569 -13.20 -30.15 -35.20
C ALA A 569 -13.63 -30.83 -33.88
N GLN A 570 -14.86 -31.35 -33.83
CA GLN A 570 -15.48 -31.87 -32.61
C GLN A 570 -15.30 -33.38 -32.44
N SER A 571 -15.73 -33.87 -31.27
CA SER A 571 -16.11 -35.27 -30.97
C SER A 571 -14.96 -36.25 -30.64
N SER A 572 -15.06 -37.15 -29.65
CA SER A 572 -15.99 -37.22 -28.49
C SER A 572 -15.62 -38.35 -27.52
N THR A 573 -15.83 -38.09 -26.22
CA THR A 573 -16.27 -39.04 -25.16
C THR A 573 -15.46 -40.29 -24.78
N LEU A 574 -15.39 -40.45 -23.44
CA LEU A 574 -15.31 -41.69 -22.64
C LEU A 574 -13.95 -42.33 -22.31
N ALA A 575 -13.79 -42.59 -21.00
CA ALA A 575 -12.89 -43.57 -20.40
C ALA A 575 -13.40 -45.01 -20.70
N SER A 576 -12.69 -46.12 -20.45
CA SER A 576 -11.97 -46.46 -19.21
C SER A 576 -11.03 -47.67 -19.37
N ASN A 577 -10.23 -47.93 -18.32
CA ASN A 577 -9.72 -49.24 -17.89
C ASN A 577 -8.66 -50.00 -18.74
N ALA A 578 -7.40 -49.89 -18.27
CA ALA A 578 -6.62 -50.99 -17.66
C ALA A 578 -5.93 -52.10 -18.50
N ALA A 579 -4.74 -52.47 -17.98
CA ALA A 579 -4.15 -53.82 -17.93
C ALA A 579 -3.53 -54.49 -19.19
N SER A 580 -2.26 -54.11 -19.46
CA SER A 580 -1.07 -54.99 -19.48
C SER A 580 -0.93 -56.24 -20.37
N ASN A 581 0.28 -56.35 -20.98
CA ASN A 581 1.03 -57.56 -21.39
C ASN A 581 0.57 -58.39 -22.61
N THR A 582 1.45 -58.48 -23.64
CA THR A 582 2.24 -59.70 -23.99
C THR A 582 3.15 -59.50 -25.22
N GLY A 583 4.31 -60.20 -25.29
CA GLY A 583 5.15 -60.42 -26.49
C GLY A 583 5.90 -59.18 -27.07
N SER A 584 7.23 -59.06 -27.14
CA SER A 584 8.42 -59.94 -27.20
C SER A 584 8.90 -60.39 -28.61
N THR A 585 10.23 -60.29 -28.81
CA THR A 585 11.06 -60.59 -30.01
C THR A 585 10.93 -59.60 -31.20
N GLY A 586 12.00 -59.22 -31.92
CA GLY A 586 13.44 -59.43 -31.67
C GLY A 586 14.41 -58.99 -32.80
N SER A 587 15.68 -58.78 -32.44
CA SER A 587 16.91 -58.91 -33.29
C SER A 587 17.26 -57.91 -34.43
N THR A 588 18.10 -56.92 -34.08
CA THR A 588 19.45 -56.62 -34.66
C THR A 588 19.80 -56.82 -36.16
N ALA A 589 20.15 -55.71 -36.84
CA ALA A 589 21.35 -55.52 -37.71
C ALA A 589 21.46 -54.00 -38.09
N ALA A 590 22.58 -53.27 -38.21
CA ALA A 590 24.04 -53.46 -38.27
C ALA A 590 24.70 -53.27 -39.67
N SER A 591 25.56 -52.24 -39.82
CA SER A 591 26.42 -51.92 -41.00
C SER A 591 25.66 -51.44 -42.28
N SER A 592 26.22 -50.80 -43.33
CA SER A 592 27.46 -50.03 -43.65
C SER A 592 27.34 -49.49 -45.13
N THR A 593 28.17 -48.67 -45.80
CA THR A 593 29.49 -48.01 -45.57
C THR A 593 29.66 -46.78 -46.52
N GLY A 594 30.60 -45.87 -46.26
CA GLY A 594 31.20 -44.93 -47.25
C GLY A 594 30.87 -43.44 -47.04
N ASN A 595 31.79 -42.48 -46.84
CA ASN A 595 33.10 -42.10 -47.44
C ASN A 595 32.98 -41.01 -48.53
N ASN A 596 33.58 -39.83 -48.28
CA ASN A 596 34.73 -39.32 -49.05
C ASN A 596 35.35 -38.04 -48.43
N ASN A 597 36.52 -37.61 -48.94
CA ASN A 597 37.50 -36.75 -48.26
C ASN A 597 37.68 -35.33 -48.87
N ALA A 598 38.57 -34.55 -48.20
CA ALA A 598 39.26 -33.29 -48.59
C ALA A 598 38.66 -32.00 -47.96
N ALA A 599 39.37 -31.09 -47.28
CA ALA A 599 40.78 -30.60 -47.32
C ALA A 599 41.09 -29.76 -48.58
N THR A 600 41.81 -28.62 -48.57
CA THR A 600 42.60 -27.88 -47.54
C THR A 600 42.44 -26.36 -47.84
N GLU A 601 42.65 -25.37 -46.96
CA GLU A 601 43.94 -24.68 -46.65
C GLU A 601 43.71 -23.52 -45.64
N ALA A 602 44.79 -22.96 -45.10
CA ALA A 602 44.82 -21.72 -44.30
C ALA A 602 45.52 -20.58 -45.09
N PRO A 603 45.67 -19.37 -44.51
CA PRO A 603 47.01 -19.08 -44.00
C PRO A 603 47.12 -18.25 -42.70
N ALA A 604 48.30 -18.37 -42.12
CA ALA A 604 48.98 -17.49 -41.16
C ALA A 604 49.16 -16.04 -41.70
N THR A 605 49.60 -15.01 -40.95
CA THR A 605 49.69 -14.70 -39.49
C THR A 605 50.27 -13.28 -39.41
N GLU A 606 49.78 -12.40 -38.52
CA GLU A 606 50.64 -11.35 -37.94
C GLU A 606 50.07 -10.74 -36.64
N ALA A 607 50.96 -10.25 -35.80
CA ALA A 607 50.72 -9.39 -34.65
C ALA A 607 51.85 -8.35 -34.59
N PRO A 608 51.64 -7.18 -33.97
CA PRO A 608 52.62 -6.82 -32.93
C PRO A 608 52.09 -5.94 -31.77
N ALA A 609 52.99 -5.76 -30.80
CA ALA A 609 53.17 -4.59 -29.94
C ALA A 609 52.17 -4.32 -28.78
N THR A 610 52.64 -4.69 -27.58
CA THR A 610 52.28 -4.09 -26.29
C THR A 610 52.78 -2.64 -26.20
N GLU A 611 51.97 -1.71 -25.69
CA GLU A 611 52.45 -0.54 -24.91
C GLU A 611 51.49 -0.18 -23.77
N THR A 612 52.05 0.15 -22.61
CA THR A 612 51.34 0.69 -21.43
C THR A 612 51.63 2.18 -21.27
N PRO A 613 50.61 3.04 -21.10
CA PRO A 613 50.80 4.38 -20.53
C PRO A 613 50.89 4.32 -18.99
N VAL A 614 51.71 5.19 -18.41
CA VAL A 614 51.88 5.35 -16.95
C VAL A 614 50.95 6.44 -16.41
N SER A 615 50.60 6.33 -15.13
CA SER A 615 49.82 7.30 -14.36
C SER A 615 50.38 8.73 -14.41
N THR A 616 49.49 9.72 -14.55
CA THR A 616 49.76 11.12 -14.21
C THR A 616 48.76 11.61 -13.17
N GLU A 617 49.25 11.99 -11.99
CA GLU A 617 48.47 12.76 -11.01
C GLU A 617 48.18 14.17 -11.55
N SER A 618 47.00 14.71 -11.25
CA SER A 618 46.77 16.15 -11.22
C SER A 618 45.61 16.46 -10.29
N THR A 619 45.94 17.05 -9.14
CA THR A 619 45.00 17.43 -8.10
C THR A 619 44.32 18.76 -8.41
N ILE A 620 42.98 18.78 -8.36
CA ILE A 620 42.19 20.01 -8.24
C ILE A 620 41.23 19.82 -7.07
N ALA A 621 41.14 20.84 -6.20
CA ALA A 621 40.57 20.71 -4.88
C ALA A 621 39.05 20.90 -4.83
N ALA A 622 38.39 20.19 -3.91
CA ALA A 622 37.04 20.52 -3.46
C ALA A 622 37.07 21.74 -2.50
N PRO A 623 36.10 22.66 -2.58
CA PRO A 623 35.94 23.72 -1.59
C PRO A 623 35.40 23.16 -0.27
N ALA A 624 35.86 23.70 0.85
CA ALA A 624 35.51 23.24 2.20
C ALA A 624 35.10 24.41 3.12
N THR A 625 34.69 24.07 4.35
CA THR A 625 34.19 24.94 5.43
C THR A 625 32.73 25.40 5.25
N THR A 626 31.93 25.61 6.31
CA THR A 626 32.24 25.66 7.76
C THR A 626 31.34 24.75 8.61
N THR A 627 31.92 24.07 9.61
CA THR A 627 31.21 23.50 10.77
C THR A 627 31.89 23.98 12.05
N ALA A 628 31.13 24.25 13.11
CA ALA A 628 31.62 24.84 14.35
C ALA A 628 31.53 23.87 15.54
N THR A 629 32.58 23.81 16.35
CA THR A 629 32.66 23.06 17.62
C THR A 629 32.15 23.90 18.80
N PRO A 630 31.45 23.27 19.76
CA PRO A 630 32.04 23.01 21.08
C PRO A 630 31.58 21.65 21.67
N SER A 631 32.10 21.10 22.78
CA SER A 631 33.37 21.31 23.52
C SER A 631 33.54 20.11 24.47
N THR A 632 34.73 19.51 24.55
CA THR A 632 35.00 18.36 25.42
C THR A 632 35.17 18.74 26.89
N ASN A 633 34.64 17.93 27.81
CA ASN A 633 34.99 17.96 29.23
C ASN A 633 35.25 16.53 29.72
N GLN A 634 36.41 16.31 30.34
CA GLN A 634 36.82 15.01 30.88
C GLN A 634 36.32 14.84 32.31
N TRP A 635 35.88 13.63 32.68
CA TRP A 635 35.96 13.14 34.06
C TRP A 635 36.48 11.70 34.06
N THR A 636 37.22 11.34 35.12
CA THR A 636 38.20 10.24 35.09
C THR A 636 37.68 8.90 35.63
N HIS A 637 38.30 7.81 35.17
CA HIS A 637 38.20 6.50 35.83
C HIS A 637 38.48 6.58 37.34
N ASN A 638 37.81 5.71 38.10
CA ASN A 638 38.40 5.17 39.32
C ASN A 638 38.05 3.68 39.44
N THR A 639 39.05 2.83 39.66
CA THR A 639 38.92 1.38 39.77
C THR A 639 39.39 0.90 41.12
N GLN A 640 38.51 0.28 41.90
CA GLN A 640 38.87 -0.57 43.03
C GLN A 640 37.99 -1.82 43.02
N GLY A 641 38.56 -2.95 43.41
CA GLY A 641 37.86 -4.23 43.36
C GLY A 641 38.30 -5.20 44.45
N SER A 642 37.33 -6.02 44.87
CA SER A 642 37.47 -7.21 45.70
C SER A 642 36.17 -8.02 45.54
N GLY A 643 36.12 -9.33 45.78
CA GLY A 643 37.23 -10.24 46.00
C GLY A 643 36.81 -11.51 46.74
N THR A 644 36.72 -12.64 46.02
CA THR A 644 36.52 -14.02 46.54
C THR A 644 35.16 -14.34 47.19
N GLY A 645 34.71 -15.60 47.04
CA GLY A 645 33.48 -16.13 47.65
C GLY A 645 33.03 -17.44 47.00
N ASN A 646 33.43 -18.59 47.55
CA ASN A 646 33.12 -19.93 47.05
C ASN A 646 31.97 -20.56 47.85
N GLY A 647 31.06 -21.33 47.22
CA GLY A 647 29.96 -21.97 47.95
C GLY A 647 29.05 -22.89 47.12
N ASN A 648 29.19 -24.20 47.30
CA ASN A 648 28.19 -25.20 46.88
C ASN A 648 27.03 -25.26 47.89
N GLY A 649 25.78 -25.39 47.43
CA GLY A 649 24.61 -25.62 48.30
C GLY A 649 23.43 -26.22 47.56
N ARG A 650 22.83 -27.30 48.08
CA ARG A 650 21.66 -27.98 47.48
C ARG A 650 20.36 -27.64 48.22
N GLY A 651 19.33 -27.31 47.43
CA GLY A 651 18.05 -28.04 47.47
C GLY A 651 16.85 -27.45 48.21
N TRP A 652 15.65 -27.86 47.72
CA TRP A 652 14.33 -27.86 48.38
C TRP A 652 13.73 -26.45 48.65
N LEU A 653 12.49 -26.12 48.28
CA LEU A 653 11.26 -26.92 48.14
C LEU A 653 10.30 -26.38 47.05
N SER A 654 9.41 -27.25 46.56
CA SER A 654 8.18 -26.87 45.82
C SER A 654 7.04 -26.51 46.79
N PHE A 655 6.05 -25.72 46.37
CA PHE A 655 4.62 -26.11 46.41
C PHE A 655 3.61 -25.03 45.92
N LEU A 656 2.46 -25.52 45.40
CA LEU A 656 1.10 -24.92 45.36
C LEU A 656 0.90 -23.52 44.72
N HIS A 657 -0.24 -23.19 44.08
CA HIS A 657 -1.23 -23.94 43.26
C HIS A 657 -2.33 -22.95 42.82
N TRP A 658 -2.96 -23.22 41.67
CA TRP A 658 -4.34 -22.84 41.32
C TRP A 658 -4.66 -21.33 41.17
N TRP A 659 -5.69 -20.92 40.41
CA TRP A 659 -6.65 -21.72 39.59
C TRP A 659 -6.77 -21.11 38.20
#